data_AF-A0A7N0RHG9-F1
#
_entry.id   AF-A0A7N0RHG9-F1
#
_cell.length_a   1.000
_cell.length_b   1.000
_cell.length_c   1.000
_cell.angle_alpha   90.00
_cell.angle_beta   90.00
_cell.angle_gamma   90.00
#
_symmetry.space_group_name_H-M   'P 1'
#
loop_
_entity.id
_entity.type
_entity.pdbx_description
1 polymer ?
#
loop_
_entity_poly.entity_id
_entity_poly.type
_entity_poly.pdbx_seq_one_letter_code
_entity_poly.pdbx_strand_id
1 'polypeptide(L)'
;MQLQISESFEPVWLEFLPLAGDSLHGEADAAPKTKIKSGVNSHDGERLYFCTMDGSLLELTNMFPERWVRHGRPSGADVAAIAHPAAMRPETVFTVSSAGDLYEYVRSSKPSWKKHIWVHGSTQDVALQPTAGCSIHGLRGAHSMSLFLLTRDGSLIERLMHQRKWKWLHHGSPEGHLLKAILPQAPVTGELLSIFFTTAAGHVFEYRIRKQSGTHQENKAEETWVSHTHPKNAKPVSDALGLQLQVGRILFPLDDGRIAELHLRGIGGETSGPYNQVPVKKKPKHEYVWSILETPETEGWNAEYCSEERGPLNCVTGTTDESGSTWTRDRRKNGNSDQQTYLPPKALDSRTLKSLKNYAVPNNWIGANFRLRLMHSGTSFFLITESGFIFEYLYIENIWLWVKHDHRTPMGGALANFNMSLFFVDIYGSLVLRERNGNELSWINCTNMQRGRRVTGGPPWDRVVGGSMKVTAADALFFISTSGRLLQFTVAGRLYKWKDCKHPQNIKVACIVDQEILRDNIVFVVGRNGRLYQYNKVTQLWHEHYQSQHLVLSLLPGTAVRVSSQSLTGSLFIISEDGGLVEYHWNSMEGWNWIEHGKPGKSVTLVSSPGPCFEGSQLFLIGSDGKVYLRYLTTQSTWKWKHCGFPYRTMDAEKGSNDVGVELETCTDEEHPEDGDIKDATPNCDPKVSSTRPIPFSTDTVIFELQDGRLAEMKHTEESQWAWSRIIGNPTSQCITSYWTAVTS
;
A
#
# COMPACT_ATOMS: atom_id res chain seq x y z
N MET A 1 -26.40 8.46 7.32
CA MET A 1 -25.99 8.43 8.75
C MET A 1 -25.61 9.84 9.18
N GLN A 2 -25.77 10.18 10.46
CA GLN A 2 -25.32 11.46 11.02
C GLN A 2 -24.45 11.20 12.24
N LEU A 3 -23.36 11.94 12.37
CA LEU A 3 -22.53 11.93 13.57
C LEU A 3 -23.18 12.80 14.66
N GLN A 4 -23.43 12.21 15.82
CA GLN A 4 -23.83 12.91 17.04
C GLN A 4 -22.77 12.76 18.11
N ILE A 5 -22.72 13.72 19.03
CA ILE A 5 -21.94 13.61 20.24
C ILE A 5 -22.89 13.08 21.31
N SER A 6 -22.61 11.89 21.84
CA SER A 6 -23.40 11.29 22.92
C SER A 6 -23.33 12.14 24.19
N GLU A 7 -24.19 11.85 25.16
CA GLU A 7 -24.10 12.44 26.50
C GLU A 7 -22.74 12.14 27.19
N SER A 8 -22.02 11.10 26.74
CA SER A 8 -20.65 10.76 27.15
C SER A 8 -19.54 11.46 26.35
N PHE A 9 -19.89 12.44 25.49
CA PHE A 9 -18.96 13.13 24.58
C PHE A 9 -18.30 12.24 23.51
N GLU A 10 -18.89 11.11 23.19
CA GLU A 10 -18.39 10.19 22.17
C GLU A 10 -19.13 10.40 20.83
N PRO A 11 -18.41 10.40 19.69
CA PRO A 11 -19.04 10.48 18.38
C PRO A 11 -19.79 9.17 18.06
N VAL A 12 -21.11 9.22 17.99
CA VAL A 12 -21.99 8.10 17.63
C VAL A 12 -22.64 8.36 16.28
N TRP A 13 -22.60 7.38 15.38
CA TRP A 13 -23.31 7.44 14.10
C TRP A 13 -24.75 6.96 14.26
N LEU A 14 -25.71 7.81 13.89
CA LEU A 14 -27.13 7.45 13.80
C LEU A 14 -27.53 7.17 12.36
N GLU A 15 -28.27 6.08 12.16
CA GLU A 15 -28.84 5.71 10.87
C GLU A 15 -30.24 6.31 10.71
N PHE A 16 -30.53 6.88 9.53
CA PHE A 16 -31.87 7.38 9.18
C PHE A 16 -32.43 6.54 8.05
N LEU A 17 -33.70 6.15 8.17
CA LEU A 17 -34.39 5.35 7.16
C LEU A 17 -35.45 6.22 6.46
N PRO A 18 -35.39 6.39 5.12
CA PRO A 18 -36.39 7.18 4.41
C PRO A 18 -37.77 6.51 4.47
N LEU A 19 -38.81 7.29 4.78
CA LEU A 19 -40.20 6.86 4.97
C LEU A 19 -40.71 5.91 3.85
N ALA A 20 -41.27 4.76 4.28
CA ALA A 20 -42.29 4.01 3.56
C ALA A 20 -43.61 4.80 3.65
N GLY A 21 -44.34 4.96 2.55
CA GLY A 21 -45.47 5.89 2.47
C GLY A 21 -46.56 5.68 3.53
N ASP A 22 -47.26 6.77 3.86
CA ASP A 22 -48.53 6.74 4.61
C ASP A 22 -49.56 5.86 3.88
N SER A 23 -49.62 4.58 4.24
CA SER A 23 -50.79 3.74 3.99
C SER A 23 -51.63 3.67 5.28
N LEU A 24 -52.56 4.62 5.41
CA LEU A 24 -53.76 4.46 6.24
C LEU A 24 -54.60 3.33 5.64
N HIS A 25 -54.26 2.09 5.95
CA HIS A 25 -55.13 0.91 6.13
C HIS A 25 -54.26 -0.34 6.05
N GLY A 26 -54.47 -1.23 7.03
CA GLY A 26 -53.56 -2.32 7.36
C GLY A 26 -53.34 -3.34 6.27
N GLU A 27 -52.08 -3.75 6.14
CA GLU A 27 -51.59 -5.13 6.13
C GLU A 27 -50.06 -5.03 6.13
N ALA A 28 -49.42 -5.73 7.06
CA ALA A 28 -47.97 -5.71 7.25
C ALA A 28 -47.27 -6.61 6.22
N ASP A 29 -47.43 -6.29 4.94
CA ASP A 29 -46.62 -6.84 3.86
C ASP A 29 -45.64 -5.78 3.36
N ALA A 30 -44.38 -6.19 3.24
CA ALA A 30 -43.19 -5.37 3.00
C ALA A 30 -43.39 -4.19 2.02
N ALA A 31 -43.60 -2.99 2.57
CA ALA A 31 -43.59 -1.75 1.78
C ALA A 31 -42.21 -1.57 1.09
N PRO A 32 -42.16 -1.16 -0.19
CA PRO A 32 -40.90 -1.03 -0.92
C PRO A 32 -40.04 0.08 -0.29
N LYS A 33 -38.85 -0.29 0.19
CA LYS A 33 -37.85 0.65 0.72
C LYS A 33 -37.50 1.69 -0.35
N THR A 34 -37.77 2.98 -0.07
CA THR A 34 -37.40 4.08 -0.97
C THR A 34 -35.87 4.17 -1.08
N LYS A 35 -35.32 3.87 -2.25
CA LYS A 35 -33.87 3.96 -2.51
C LYS A 35 -33.48 5.38 -2.94
N ILE A 36 -32.53 5.98 -2.21
CA ILE A 36 -31.95 7.29 -2.52
C ILE A 36 -30.86 7.12 -3.58
N LYS A 37 -30.84 8.00 -4.58
CA LYS A 37 -29.83 8.02 -5.66
C LYS A 37 -28.72 9.05 -5.38
N SER A 38 -29.10 10.27 -4.97
CA SER A 38 -28.16 11.33 -4.57
C SER A 38 -28.86 12.35 -3.68
N GLY A 39 -28.09 13.22 -3.02
CA GLY A 39 -28.64 14.28 -2.18
C GLY A 39 -27.77 15.54 -2.14
N VAL A 40 -28.38 16.64 -1.70
CA VAL A 40 -27.74 17.95 -1.52
C VAL A 40 -28.30 18.66 -0.30
N ASN A 41 -27.44 19.37 0.42
CA ASN A 41 -27.84 20.19 1.57
C ASN A 41 -28.46 21.50 1.08
N SER A 42 -29.47 22.01 1.77
CA SER A 42 -29.94 23.39 1.60
C SER A 42 -28.84 24.38 1.95
N HIS A 43 -28.95 25.60 1.41
CA HIS A 43 -27.97 26.65 1.66
C HIS A 43 -27.84 27.04 3.15
N ASP A 44 -28.92 26.95 3.91
CA ASP A 44 -28.94 27.20 5.36
C ASP A 44 -28.46 25.99 6.19
N GLY A 45 -28.24 24.82 5.56
CA GLY A 45 -27.86 23.59 6.23
C GLY A 45 -28.96 22.93 7.05
N GLU A 46 -30.18 23.50 7.06
CA GLU A 46 -31.29 23.00 7.87
C GLU A 46 -32.03 21.82 7.21
N ARG A 47 -31.90 21.65 5.89
CA ARG A 47 -32.68 20.68 5.11
C ARG A 47 -31.79 19.87 4.19
N LEU A 48 -32.19 18.62 3.94
CA LEU A 48 -31.55 17.75 2.94
C LEU A 48 -32.55 17.42 1.85
N TYR A 49 -32.16 17.61 0.59
CA TYR A 49 -32.95 17.21 -0.57
C TYR A 49 -32.33 15.99 -1.22
N PHE A 50 -33.14 15.02 -1.60
CA PHE A 50 -32.73 13.77 -2.22
C PHE A 50 -33.49 13.53 -3.52
N CYS A 51 -32.79 13.02 -4.53
CA CYS A 51 -33.45 12.36 -5.64
C CYS A 51 -33.52 10.86 -5.38
N THR A 52 -34.68 10.28 -5.61
CA THR A 52 -34.95 8.85 -5.42
C THR A 52 -34.77 8.09 -6.72
N MET A 53 -34.55 6.78 -6.64
CA MET A 53 -34.44 5.91 -7.82
C MET A 53 -35.73 5.84 -8.65
N ASP A 54 -36.88 6.18 -8.06
CA ASP A 54 -38.18 6.30 -8.75
C ASP A 54 -38.37 7.65 -9.49
N GLY A 55 -37.37 8.54 -9.42
CA GLY A 55 -37.36 9.83 -10.10
C GLY A 55 -38.15 10.93 -9.37
N SER A 56 -38.32 10.83 -8.05
CA SER A 56 -39.02 11.83 -7.22
C SER A 56 -38.03 12.71 -6.43
N LEU A 57 -38.51 13.88 -5.99
CA LEU A 57 -37.83 14.74 -5.03
C LEU A 57 -38.34 14.44 -3.61
N LEU A 58 -37.41 14.20 -2.69
CA LEU A 58 -37.64 13.93 -1.28
C LEU A 58 -36.88 14.97 -0.44
N GLU A 59 -37.47 15.45 0.66
CA GLU A 59 -36.86 16.42 1.56
C GLU A 59 -36.88 15.89 3.00
N LEU A 60 -35.76 16.04 3.72
CA LEU A 60 -35.67 15.88 5.16
C LEU A 60 -35.63 17.29 5.78
N THR A 61 -36.67 17.64 6.54
CA THR A 61 -36.86 19.00 7.09
C THR A 61 -36.34 19.15 8.51
N ASN A 62 -36.49 18.12 9.33
CA ASN A 62 -36.01 18.07 10.71
C ASN A 62 -35.35 16.71 10.93
N MET A 63 -34.27 16.68 11.71
CA MET A 63 -33.63 15.44 12.14
C MET A 63 -34.23 14.92 13.45
N PHE A 64 -34.77 15.80 14.31
CA PHE A 64 -35.37 15.45 15.61
C PHE A 64 -36.62 16.30 15.92
N PRO A 65 -37.83 15.72 15.87
CA PRO A 65 -38.16 14.41 15.29
C PRO A 65 -37.90 14.41 13.77
N GLU A 66 -37.56 13.25 13.23
CA GLU A 66 -37.32 13.12 11.79
C GLU A 66 -38.59 13.45 10.99
N ARG A 67 -38.46 14.29 9.96
CA ARG A 67 -39.60 14.66 9.11
C ARG A 67 -39.24 14.62 7.65
N TRP A 68 -39.67 13.54 7.00
CA TRP A 68 -39.55 13.36 5.55
C TRP A 68 -40.78 13.92 4.83
N VAL A 69 -40.55 14.62 3.71
CA VAL A 69 -41.60 15.19 2.86
C VAL A 69 -41.33 14.78 1.41
N ARG A 70 -42.30 14.10 0.77
CA ARG A 70 -42.21 13.71 -0.64
C ARG A 70 -42.87 14.77 -1.52
N HIS A 71 -42.10 15.40 -2.41
CA HIS A 71 -42.57 16.45 -3.33
C HIS A 71 -42.99 15.92 -4.70
N GLY A 72 -42.79 14.63 -4.95
CA GLY A 72 -43.14 13.97 -6.20
C GLY A 72 -42.20 14.36 -7.33
N ARG A 73 -42.72 14.42 -8.56
CA ARG A 73 -41.97 14.69 -9.79
C ARG A 73 -42.73 15.65 -10.71
N PRO A 74 -42.04 16.38 -11.60
CA PRO A 74 -42.69 17.22 -12.60
C PRO A 74 -43.59 16.41 -13.55
N SER A 75 -44.64 17.04 -14.09
CA SER A 75 -45.54 16.37 -15.04
C SER A 75 -44.78 15.97 -16.32
N GLY A 76 -44.81 14.67 -16.64
CA GLY A 76 -44.14 14.12 -17.83
C GLY A 76 -42.61 13.98 -17.72
N ALA A 77 -42.01 14.22 -16.56
CA ALA A 77 -40.56 14.13 -16.36
C ALA A 77 -40.19 13.58 -14.98
N ASP A 78 -38.93 13.20 -14.82
CA ASP A 78 -38.34 12.71 -13.57
C ASP A 78 -37.37 13.74 -12.96
N VAL A 79 -36.97 13.49 -11.71
CA VAL A 79 -35.93 14.22 -11.00
C VAL A 79 -34.65 13.38 -11.04
N ALA A 80 -33.83 13.60 -12.07
CA ALA A 80 -32.63 12.80 -12.28
C ALA A 80 -31.43 13.27 -11.45
N ALA A 81 -31.31 14.58 -11.26
CA ALA A 81 -30.33 15.24 -10.42
C ALA A 81 -30.88 16.55 -9.83
N ILE A 82 -30.41 16.91 -8.64
CA ILE A 82 -30.70 18.21 -8.03
C ILE A 82 -29.59 19.16 -8.46
N ALA A 83 -29.94 20.19 -9.23
CA ALA A 83 -28.97 21.15 -9.74
C ALA A 83 -28.50 22.07 -8.62
N HIS A 84 -29.43 22.68 -7.89
CA HIS A 84 -29.10 23.58 -6.79
C HIS A 84 -30.33 23.89 -5.91
N PRO A 85 -30.20 23.88 -4.57
CA PRO A 85 -31.20 24.47 -3.68
C PRO A 85 -31.02 25.99 -3.63
N ALA A 86 -32.07 26.77 -3.90
CA ALA A 86 -31.94 28.22 -4.05
C ALA A 86 -31.67 28.93 -2.70
N ALA A 87 -30.59 29.71 -2.61
CA ALA A 87 -30.23 30.41 -1.37
C ALA A 87 -31.19 31.55 -0.99
N MET A 88 -31.72 32.29 -1.97
CA MET A 88 -32.63 33.43 -1.70
C MET A 88 -34.08 33.03 -1.47
N ARG A 89 -34.47 31.81 -1.84
CA ARG A 89 -35.81 31.27 -1.64
C ARG A 89 -35.66 29.87 -1.07
N PRO A 90 -35.63 29.72 0.27
CA PRO A 90 -35.42 28.43 0.94
C PRO A 90 -36.43 27.34 0.55
N GLU A 91 -37.55 27.73 -0.08
CA GLU A 91 -38.59 26.82 -0.58
C GLU A 91 -38.44 26.45 -2.06
N THR A 92 -37.35 26.86 -2.73
CA THR A 92 -37.13 26.66 -4.16
C THR A 92 -35.96 25.72 -4.43
N VAL A 93 -36.19 24.72 -5.28
CA VAL A 93 -35.17 23.74 -5.69
C VAL A 93 -35.14 23.64 -7.21
N PHE A 94 -33.95 23.74 -7.79
CA PHE A 94 -33.74 23.50 -9.21
C PHE A 94 -33.33 22.05 -9.45
N THR A 95 -33.98 21.39 -10.40
CA THR A 95 -33.74 19.98 -10.74
C THR A 95 -33.58 19.80 -12.25
N VAL A 96 -32.76 18.83 -12.65
CA VAL A 96 -32.60 18.43 -14.05
C VAL A 96 -33.23 17.05 -14.25
N SER A 97 -34.02 16.89 -15.30
CA SER A 97 -34.62 15.61 -15.68
C SER A 97 -33.65 14.71 -16.47
N SER A 98 -33.99 13.42 -16.60
CA SER A 98 -33.25 12.48 -17.44
C SER A 98 -33.37 12.82 -18.93
N ALA A 99 -34.29 13.70 -19.34
CA ALA A 99 -34.35 14.26 -20.69
C ALA A 99 -33.41 15.47 -20.87
N GLY A 100 -32.88 16.03 -19.78
CA GLY A 100 -32.04 17.23 -19.80
C GLY A 100 -32.82 18.55 -19.73
N ASP A 101 -34.04 18.53 -19.20
CA ASP A 101 -34.84 19.74 -18.97
C ASP A 101 -34.61 20.30 -17.55
N LEU A 102 -34.58 21.62 -17.43
CA LEU A 102 -34.51 22.32 -16.13
C LEU A 102 -35.91 22.59 -15.58
N TYR A 103 -36.13 22.17 -14.34
CA TYR A 103 -37.35 22.46 -13.58
C TYR A 103 -37.04 23.23 -12.30
N GLU A 104 -37.95 24.14 -11.93
CA GLU A 104 -37.99 24.85 -10.67
C GLU A 104 -39.17 24.29 -9.86
N TYR A 105 -38.88 23.69 -8.70
CA TYR A 105 -39.87 23.35 -7.70
C TYR A 105 -40.01 24.51 -6.72
N VAL A 106 -41.23 24.98 -6.50
CA VAL A 106 -41.57 26.01 -5.50
C VAL A 106 -42.73 25.51 -4.67
N ARG A 107 -42.50 25.28 -3.37
CA ARG A 107 -43.51 24.73 -2.44
C ARG A 107 -44.80 25.57 -2.42
N SER A 108 -44.65 26.89 -2.42
CA SER A 108 -45.76 27.85 -2.30
C SER A 108 -46.50 28.16 -3.61
N SER A 109 -46.05 27.67 -4.77
CA SER A 109 -46.73 27.94 -6.05
C SER A 109 -47.69 26.84 -6.48
N LYS A 110 -48.72 27.23 -7.25
CA LYS A 110 -49.63 26.31 -7.96
C LYS A 110 -49.64 26.68 -9.45
N PRO A 111 -49.10 25.85 -10.36
CA PRO A 111 -48.45 24.57 -10.11
C PRO A 111 -47.12 24.72 -9.36
N SER A 112 -46.74 23.72 -8.57
CA SER A 112 -45.50 23.70 -7.78
C SER A 112 -44.26 23.44 -8.61
N TRP A 113 -44.43 22.91 -9.82
CA TRP A 113 -43.35 22.64 -10.77
C TRP A 113 -43.44 23.57 -11.97
N LYS A 114 -42.32 24.21 -12.34
CA LYS A 114 -42.21 25.08 -13.52
C LYS A 114 -41.06 24.63 -14.40
N LYS A 115 -41.32 24.45 -15.70
CA LYS A 115 -40.28 24.12 -16.68
C LYS A 115 -39.62 25.41 -17.19
N HIS A 116 -38.29 25.47 -17.19
CA HIS A 116 -37.56 26.55 -17.85
C HIS A 116 -37.35 26.19 -19.30
N ILE A 117 -38.08 26.86 -20.18
CA ILE A 117 -37.99 26.64 -21.63
C ILE A 117 -36.74 27.34 -22.16
N TRP A 118 -35.97 26.64 -22.98
CA TRP A 118 -34.91 27.19 -23.80
C TRP A 118 -35.45 27.32 -25.23
N VAL A 119 -35.58 28.55 -25.73
CA VAL A 119 -35.93 28.81 -27.13
C VAL A 119 -34.71 29.43 -27.79
N HIS A 120 -34.02 28.66 -28.63
CA HIS A 120 -32.98 29.19 -29.52
C HIS A 120 -33.30 28.79 -30.95
N GLY A 121 -33.07 29.71 -31.90
CA GLY A 121 -33.50 29.59 -33.30
C GLY A 121 -32.70 28.61 -34.16
N SER A 122 -32.04 27.61 -33.55
CA SER A 122 -31.30 26.56 -34.25
C SER A 122 -31.72 25.18 -33.72
N THR A 123 -31.97 24.27 -34.65
CA THR A 123 -32.63 22.95 -34.52
C THR A 123 -31.87 21.86 -33.73
N GLN A 124 -31.06 22.22 -32.73
CA GLN A 124 -30.49 21.25 -31.79
C GLN A 124 -30.94 21.62 -30.38
N ASP A 125 -31.86 20.81 -29.83
CA ASP A 125 -32.23 20.86 -28.43
C ASP A 125 -30.99 20.52 -27.58
N VAL A 126 -30.35 21.53 -27.00
CA VAL A 126 -29.18 21.36 -26.13
C VAL A 126 -29.67 20.84 -24.78
N ALA A 127 -29.65 19.52 -24.61
CA ALA A 127 -30.06 18.86 -23.39
C ALA A 127 -29.02 19.06 -22.26
N LEU A 128 -29.51 19.33 -21.05
CA LEU A 128 -28.67 19.44 -19.86
C LEU A 128 -28.13 18.08 -19.41
N GLN A 129 -26.94 18.09 -18.84
CA GLN A 129 -26.38 16.95 -18.13
C GLN A 129 -27.06 16.86 -16.74
N PRO A 130 -27.52 15.68 -16.29
CA PRO A 130 -28.10 15.52 -14.96
C PRO A 130 -27.00 15.52 -13.87
N THR A 131 -26.47 16.70 -13.56
CA THR A 131 -25.43 16.91 -12.54
C THR A 131 -25.78 18.07 -11.62
N ALA A 132 -25.08 18.15 -10.49
CA ALA A 132 -25.09 19.34 -9.64
C ALA A 132 -24.58 20.55 -10.45
N GLY A 133 -25.21 21.69 -10.22
CA GLY A 133 -24.80 23.00 -10.72
C GLY A 133 -24.27 23.87 -9.60
N CYS A 134 -24.04 25.15 -9.90
CA CYS A 134 -23.73 26.14 -8.87
C CYS A 134 -24.51 27.42 -9.09
N SER A 135 -24.94 28.08 -8.02
CA SER A 135 -25.56 29.39 -8.12
C SER A 135 -24.68 30.47 -7.50
N ILE A 136 -24.67 31.63 -8.15
CA ILE A 136 -23.95 32.82 -7.69
C ILE A 136 -24.93 33.98 -7.66
N HIS A 137 -25.01 34.64 -6.50
CA HIS A 137 -25.84 35.81 -6.29
C HIS A 137 -25.04 37.10 -6.46
N GLY A 138 -25.69 38.14 -6.97
CA GLY A 138 -25.10 39.47 -7.01
C GLY A 138 -24.04 39.68 -8.09
N LEU A 139 -23.87 38.73 -9.02
CA LEU A 139 -22.85 38.79 -10.07
C LEU A 139 -23.02 40.00 -11.00
N ARG A 140 -24.28 40.33 -11.33
CA ARG A 140 -24.67 41.45 -12.21
C ARG A 140 -25.62 42.41 -11.47
N GLY A 141 -25.36 42.67 -10.20
CA GLY A 141 -26.14 43.56 -9.32
C GLY A 141 -26.96 42.83 -8.25
N ALA A 142 -27.42 43.57 -7.23
CA ALA A 142 -27.96 43.04 -5.97
C ALA A 142 -29.19 42.10 -6.11
N HIS A 143 -29.93 42.17 -7.22
CA HIS A 143 -31.10 41.33 -7.50
C HIS A 143 -30.89 40.37 -8.68
N SER A 144 -29.63 39.97 -8.92
CA SER A 144 -29.29 38.97 -9.93
C SER A 144 -28.94 37.62 -9.30
N MET A 145 -29.37 36.54 -9.95
CA MET A 145 -29.02 35.16 -9.60
C MET A 145 -28.60 34.44 -10.87
N SER A 146 -27.41 33.84 -10.84
CA SER A 146 -26.83 33.13 -11.98
C SER A 146 -26.73 31.66 -11.59
N LEU A 147 -27.45 30.77 -12.28
CA LEU A 147 -27.36 29.32 -12.08
C LEU A 147 -26.54 28.72 -13.24
N PHE A 148 -25.34 28.23 -12.93
CA PHE A 148 -24.45 27.60 -13.89
C PHE A 148 -24.70 26.09 -13.96
N LEU A 149 -24.82 25.58 -15.18
CA LEU A 149 -25.18 24.19 -15.49
C LEU A 149 -24.29 23.68 -16.63
N LEU A 150 -24.14 22.36 -16.72
CA LEU A 150 -23.47 21.70 -17.85
C LEU A 150 -24.48 21.10 -18.82
N THR A 151 -24.16 21.21 -20.10
CA THR A 151 -24.88 20.53 -21.17
C THR A 151 -24.29 19.14 -21.42
N ARG A 152 -25.01 18.25 -22.11
CA ARG A 152 -24.52 16.89 -22.41
C ARG A 152 -23.28 16.85 -23.31
N ASP A 153 -23.14 17.86 -24.16
CA ASP A 153 -21.96 18.13 -24.98
C ASP A 153 -20.81 18.77 -24.18
N GLY A 154 -20.95 18.94 -22.86
CA GLY A 154 -19.87 19.39 -21.99
C GLY A 154 -19.59 20.90 -22.04
N SER A 155 -20.57 21.71 -22.44
CA SER A 155 -20.49 23.17 -22.46
C SER A 155 -21.07 23.80 -21.19
N LEU A 156 -20.50 24.92 -20.76
CA LEU A 156 -21.01 25.72 -19.65
C LEU A 156 -22.13 26.65 -20.12
N ILE A 157 -23.26 26.61 -19.42
CA ILE A 157 -24.36 27.55 -19.62
C ILE A 157 -24.77 28.19 -18.31
N GLU A 158 -25.35 29.37 -18.39
CA GLU A 158 -25.87 30.13 -17.27
C GLU A 158 -27.35 30.43 -17.47
N ARG A 159 -28.15 30.06 -16.48
CA ARG A 159 -29.54 30.49 -16.34
C ARG A 159 -29.56 31.72 -15.43
N LEU A 160 -29.60 32.89 -16.05
CA LEU A 160 -29.54 34.19 -15.38
C LEU A 160 -30.95 34.72 -15.07
N MET A 161 -31.24 34.98 -13.80
CA MET A 161 -32.34 35.83 -13.38
C MET A 161 -31.82 37.25 -13.16
N HIS A 162 -32.39 38.21 -13.88
CA HIS A 162 -32.12 39.64 -13.68
C HIS A 162 -33.44 40.41 -13.72
N GLN A 163 -33.74 41.18 -12.66
CA GLN A 163 -34.98 41.96 -12.55
C GLN A 163 -36.25 41.15 -12.85
N ARG A 164 -36.36 39.94 -12.26
CA ARG A 164 -37.47 38.98 -12.45
C ARG A 164 -37.65 38.42 -13.88
N LYS A 165 -36.73 38.69 -14.79
CA LYS A 165 -36.70 38.06 -16.12
C LYS A 165 -35.58 37.03 -16.18
N TRP A 166 -35.88 35.90 -16.80
CA TRP A 166 -34.91 34.83 -16.98
C TRP A 166 -34.32 34.84 -18.39
N LYS A 167 -33.00 34.71 -18.49
CA LYS A 167 -32.24 34.60 -19.74
C LYS A 167 -31.30 33.39 -19.71
N TRP A 168 -31.04 32.81 -20.86
CA TRP A 168 -30.02 31.77 -21.03
C TRP A 168 -28.79 32.43 -21.65
N LEU A 169 -27.61 32.14 -21.09
CA LEU A 169 -26.33 32.61 -21.60
C LEU A 169 -25.43 31.39 -21.82
N HIS A 170 -24.75 31.36 -22.96
CA HIS A 170 -23.82 30.29 -23.32
C HIS A 170 -22.38 30.77 -23.10
N HIS A 171 -21.62 30.06 -22.28
CA HIS A 171 -20.20 30.36 -21.98
C HIS A 171 -19.23 29.42 -22.69
N GLY A 172 -19.72 28.29 -23.23
CA GLY A 172 -18.92 27.30 -23.96
C GLY A 172 -18.03 26.45 -23.07
N SER A 173 -17.02 25.80 -23.66
CA SER A 173 -16.00 25.02 -22.95
C SER A 173 -14.61 25.35 -23.51
N PRO A 174 -13.53 25.03 -22.77
CA PRO A 174 -12.18 25.08 -23.30
C PRO A 174 -12.02 24.20 -24.56
N GLU A 175 -11.20 24.64 -25.53
CA GLU A 175 -11.03 23.95 -26.82
C GLU A 175 -10.67 22.47 -26.63
N GLY A 176 -11.48 21.57 -27.21
CA GLY A 176 -11.23 20.12 -27.18
C GLY A 176 -11.59 19.41 -25.87
N HIS A 177 -12.15 20.10 -24.88
CA HIS A 177 -12.48 19.50 -23.58
C HIS A 177 -13.99 19.52 -23.27
N LEU A 178 -14.47 18.39 -22.74
CA LEU A 178 -15.86 18.20 -22.30
C LEU A 178 -15.92 18.33 -20.78
N LEU A 179 -16.62 19.35 -20.27
CA LEU A 179 -16.83 19.56 -18.84
C LEU A 179 -17.79 18.51 -18.27
N LYS A 180 -17.53 18.03 -17.04
CA LYS A 180 -18.30 16.95 -16.40
C LYS A 180 -18.81 17.25 -15.00
N ALA A 181 -18.04 17.96 -14.18
CA ALA A 181 -18.47 18.39 -12.86
C ALA A 181 -18.15 19.88 -12.63
N ILE A 182 -18.92 20.52 -11.76
CA ILE A 182 -18.78 21.94 -11.39
C ILE A 182 -18.54 22.03 -9.88
N LEU A 183 -17.54 22.83 -9.47
CA LEU A 183 -17.30 23.21 -8.10
C LEU A 183 -17.16 24.75 -7.99
N PRO A 184 -18.11 25.46 -7.34
CA PRO A 184 -17.94 26.88 -7.09
C PRO A 184 -16.91 27.13 -5.97
N GLN A 185 -16.09 28.17 -6.09
CA GLN A 185 -15.22 28.62 -5.01
C GLN A 185 -15.60 30.03 -4.56
N ALA A 186 -15.61 30.27 -3.25
CA ALA A 186 -15.71 31.61 -2.70
C ALA A 186 -14.49 32.48 -3.12
N PRO A 187 -14.69 33.78 -3.40
CA PRO A 187 -13.64 34.67 -3.87
C PRO A 187 -12.49 34.80 -2.85
N VAL A 188 -11.25 34.64 -3.32
CA VAL A 188 -10.03 34.90 -2.51
C VAL A 188 -9.82 36.40 -2.31
N THR A 189 -10.23 37.20 -3.30
CA THR A 189 -10.26 38.66 -3.30
C THR A 189 -11.62 39.12 -3.85
N GLY A 190 -12.22 40.18 -3.27
CA GLY A 190 -13.62 40.55 -3.48
C GLY A 190 -14.08 40.91 -4.92
N GLU A 191 -13.19 40.81 -5.91
CA GLU A 191 -13.43 41.26 -7.30
C GLU A 191 -13.60 40.10 -8.31
N LEU A 192 -13.04 38.91 -8.03
CA LEU A 192 -13.00 37.77 -8.95
C LEU A 192 -13.61 36.52 -8.31
N LEU A 193 -14.61 35.95 -8.98
CA LEU A 193 -15.22 34.67 -8.65
C LEU A 193 -14.64 33.58 -9.55
N SER A 194 -14.21 32.48 -8.96
CA SER A 194 -13.65 31.34 -9.70
C SER A 194 -14.56 30.13 -9.55
N ILE A 195 -14.87 29.47 -10.67
CA ILE A 195 -15.60 28.20 -10.72
C ILE A 195 -14.66 27.16 -11.30
N PHE A 196 -14.48 26.05 -10.60
CA PHE A 196 -13.62 24.95 -11.04
C PHE A 196 -14.44 23.86 -11.72
N PHE A 197 -13.85 23.24 -12.74
CA PHE A 197 -14.47 22.20 -13.53
C PHE A 197 -13.52 21.03 -13.72
N THR A 198 -14.05 19.82 -13.60
CA THR A 198 -13.35 18.60 -14.04
C THR A 198 -13.86 18.18 -15.42
N THR A 199 -12.96 17.71 -16.26
CA THR A 199 -13.28 17.26 -17.63
C THR A 199 -13.31 15.74 -17.73
N ALA A 200 -13.96 15.21 -18.77
CA ALA A 200 -13.93 13.80 -19.11
C ALA A 200 -12.51 13.23 -19.29
N ALA A 201 -11.54 14.07 -19.65
CA ALA A 201 -10.14 13.70 -19.86
C ALA A 201 -9.27 13.83 -18.59
N GLY A 202 -9.86 14.13 -17.42
CA GLY A 202 -9.14 14.26 -16.15
C GLY A 202 -8.30 15.53 -16.00
N HIS A 203 -8.76 16.65 -16.57
CA HIS A 203 -8.16 17.98 -16.39
C HIS A 203 -9.03 18.84 -15.46
N VAL A 204 -8.40 19.79 -14.78
CA VAL A 204 -9.08 20.80 -13.97
C VAL A 204 -8.95 22.16 -14.64
N PHE A 205 -10.09 22.81 -14.88
CA PHE A 205 -10.14 24.17 -15.42
C PHE A 205 -10.78 25.12 -14.41
N GLU A 206 -10.28 26.34 -14.35
CA GLU A 206 -10.84 27.45 -13.59
C GLU A 206 -11.48 28.46 -14.54
N TYR A 207 -12.77 28.72 -14.36
CA TYR A 207 -13.50 29.79 -15.04
C TYR A 207 -13.53 31.03 -14.15
N ARG A 208 -12.94 32.12 -14.62
CA ARG A 208 -12.80 33.38 -13.87
C ARG A 208 -13.86 34.39 -14.31
N ILE A 209 -14.69 34.81 -13.35
CA ILE A 209 -15.77 35.76 -13.57
C ILE A 209 -15.52 37.03 -12.75
N ARG A 210 -15.46 38.17 -13.42
CA ARG A 210 -15.41 39.48 -12.77
C ARG A 210 -16.79 39.89 -12.25
N LYS A 211 -16.87 40.29 -10.98
CA LYS A 211 -18.09 40.90 -10.43
C LYS A 211 -18.22 42.32 -10.99
N GLN A 212 -19.23 42.58 -11.82
CA GLN A 212 -19.45 43.91 -12.38
C GLN A 212 -19.92 44.88 -11.28
N SER A 213 -19.00 45.69 -10.74
CA SER A 213 -19.37 46.91 -10.02
C SER A 213 -19.85 47.94 -11.06
N GLY A 214 -21.00 48.56 -10.81
CA GLY A 214 -21.67 49.39 -11.81
C GLY A 214 -20.85 50.61 -12.21
N THR A 215 -20.06 50.48 -13.28
CA THR A 215 -19.55 51.56 -14.12
C THR A 215 -19.20 50.97 -15.48
N HIS A 216 -19.76 51.55 -16.53
CA HIS A 216 -19.53 51.15 -17.92
C HIS A 216 -18.04 51.26 -18.27
N GLN A 217 -17.38 50.13 -18.47
CA GLN A 217 -16.19 50.04 -19.33
C GLN A 217 -16.15 48.64 -19.97
N GLU A 218 -16.58 48.58 -21.23
CA GLU A 218 -16.25 47.49 -22.14
C GLU A 218 -14.74 47.53 -22.37
N ASN A 219 -13.98 46.73 -21.63
CA ASN A 219 -12.57 46.49 -21.93
C ASN A 219 -12.34 44.98 -22.10
N LYS A 220 -11.74 44.68 -23.26
CA LYS A 220 -11.31 43.39 -23.84
C LYS A 220 -11.20 42.22 -22.86
N ALA A 221 -11.84 41.11 -23.24
CA ALA A 221 -11.78 39.82 -22.57
C ALA A 221 -10.33 39.34 -22.39
N GLU A 222 -9.85 39.40 -21.15
CA GLU A 222 -8.77 38.53 -20.67
C GLU A 222 -9.31 37.10 -20.55
N GLU A 223 -8.44 36.12 -20.81
CA GLU A 223 -8.77 34.69 -20.88
C GLU A 223 -9.62 34.22 -19.69
N THR A 224 -10.86 33.86 -19.99
CA THR A 224 -11.87 33.47 -18.99
C THR A 224 -11.60 32.09 -18.39
N TRP A 225 -10.77 31.28 -19.05
CA TRP A 225 -10.46 29.89 -18.69
C TRP A 225 -8.97 29.73 -18.38
N VAL A 226 -8.65 29.15 -17.23
CA VAL A 226 -7.28 28.80 -16.82
C VAL A 226 -7.17 27.31 -16.58
N SER A 227 -6.17 26.67 -17.20
CA SER A 227 -5.91 25.25 -17.00
C SER A 227 -5.01 25.05 -15.78
N HIS A 228 -5.49 24.25 -14.83
CA HIS A 228 -4.69 23.71 -13.75
C HIS A 228 -4.37 22.26 -14.15
N THR A 229 -3.32 22.08 -14.96
CA THR A 229 -2.82 20.77 -15.41
C THR A 229 -2.88 19.74 -14.29
N HIS A 230 -3.13 18.47 -14.56
CA HIS A 230 -3.14 17.44 -13.52
C HIS A 230 -1.73 17.17 -12.94
N PRO A 231 -1.60 16.50 -11.77
CA PRO A 231 -0.32 15.99 -11.28
C PRO A 231 0.42 15.18 -12.36
N LYS A 232 1.77 15.22 -12.37
CA LYS A 232 2.58 14.58 -13.43
C LYS A 232 2.28 13.10 -13.64
N ASN A 233 1.83 12.40 -12.59
CA ASN A 233 1.73 10.94 -12.56
C ASN A 233 0.29 10.42 -12.32
N ALA A 234 -0.73 11.29 -12.24
CA ALA A 234 -2.11 10.90 -11.97
C ALA A 234 -3.08 11.98 -12.43
N LYS A 235 -4.32 11.60 -12.78
CA LYS A 235 -5.34 12.53 -13.24
C LYS A 235 -6.54 12.52 -12.29
N PRO A 236 -7.16 13.69 -12.01
CA PRO A 236 -8.46 13.71 -11.36
C PRO A 236 -9.48 12.85 -12.08
N VAL A 237 -10.29 12.13 -11.32
CA VAL A 237 -11.37 11.29 -11.87
C VAL A 237 -12.30 12.14 -12.74
N SER A 238 -12.68 11.60 -13.91
CA SER A 238 -13.39 12.29 -15.00
C SER A 238 -14.69 12.98 -14.60
N ASP A 239 -15.34 12.52 -13.52
CA ASP A 239 -16.63 13.02 -13.02
C ASP A 239 -16.58 13.38 -11.53
N ALA A 240 -15.40 13.48 -10.93
CA ALA A 240 -15.31 13.80 -9.51
C ALA A 240 -15.65 15.26 -9.24
N LEU A 241 -16.53 15.45 -8.26
CA LEU A 241 -16.71 16.73 -7.59
C LEU A 241 -15.49 16.94 -6.69
N GLY A 242 -14.73 18.01 -6.94
CA GLY A 242 -13.69 18.41 -6.00
C GLY A 242 -14.31 18.82 -4.65
N LEU A 243 -13.58 18.62 -3.56
CA LEU A 243 -14.01 19.01 -2.23
C LEU A 243 -13.20 20.21 -1.76
N GLN A 244 -13.85 21.34 -1.54
CA GLN A 244 -13.18 22.53 -1.01
C GLN A 244 -12.93 22.36 0.51
N LEU A 245 -11.66 22.30 0.92
CA LEU A 245 -11.27 22.30 2.33
C LEU A 245 -11.27 23.70 2.93
N GLN A 246 -10.69 24.64 2.19
CA GLN A 246 -10.59 26.05 2.54
C GLN A 246 -10.57 26.88 1.25
N VAL A 247 -10.81 28.19 1.34
CA VAL A 247 -10.56 29.11 0.24
C VAL A 247 -9.12 28.92 -0.28
N GLY A 248 -8.99 28.52 -1.54
CA GLY A 248 -7.71 28.23 -2.18
C GLY A 248 -7.13 26.83 -1.93
N ARG A 249 -7.85 25.90 -1.30
CA ARG A 249 -7.46 24.49 -1.12
C ARG A 249 -8.60 23.56 -1.55
N ILE A 250 -8.37 22.73 -2.56
CA ILE A 250 -9.39 21.84 -3.14
C ILE A 250 -8.81 20.43 -3.26
N LEU A 251 -9.52 19.44 -2.75
CA LEU A 251 -9.17 18.02 -2.90
C LEU A 251 -9.86 17.42 -4.12
N PHE A 252 -9.13 16.57 -4.84
CA PHE A 252 -9.62 15.78 -5.95
C PHE A 252 -9.23 14.32 -5.75
N PRO A 253 -10.16 13.37 -5.88
CA PRO A 253 -9.80 11.98 -6.05
C PRO A 253 -9.15 11.77 -7.42
N LEU A 254 -8.09 10.97 -7.44
CA LEU A 254 -7.33 10.61 -8.64
C LEU A 254 -7.82 9.29 -9.23
N ASP A 255 -7.57 9.10 -10.51
CA ASP A 255 -7.92 7.91 -11.30
C ASP A 255 -7.23 6.63 -10.81
N ASP A 256 -6.16 6.79 -10.05
CA ASP A 256 -5.35 5.73 -9.46
C ASP A 256 -5.71 5.41 -7.99
N GLY A 257 -6.78 6.02 -7.47
CA GLY A 257 -7.29 5.80 -6.11
C GLY A 257 -6.70 6.72 -5.04
N ARG A 258 -5.70 7.55 -5.37
CA ARG A 258 -5.12 8.53 -4.44
C ARG A 258 -5.93 9.82 -4.34
N ILE A 259 -5.58 10.66 -3.37
CA ILE A 259 -6.15 12.01 -3.23
C ILE A 259 -5.08 13.03 -3.57
N ALA A 260 -5.43 14.03 -4.38
CA ALA A 260 -4.56 15.16 -4.66
C ALA A 260 -5.19 16.46 -4.16
N GLU A 261 -4.36 17.32 -3.58
CA GLU A 261 -4.72 18.66 -3.17
C GLU A 261 -4.24 19.67 -4.21
N LEU A 262 -5.17 20.42 -4.81
CA LEU A 262 -4.90 21.63 -5.57
C LEU A 262 -4.98 22.83 -4.63
N HIS A 263 -3.86 23.50 -4.38
CA HIS A 263 -3.81 24.58 -3.41
C HIS A 263 -3.00 25.79 -3.87
N LEU A 264 -3.33 26.97 -3.35
CA LEU A 264 -2.49 28.15 -3.52
C LEU A 264 -1.13 27.92 -2.85
N ARG A 265 -0.09 28.41 -3.51
CA ARG A 265 1.28 28.26 -3.00
C ARG A 265 1.43 28.92 -1.62
N GLY A 266 1.74 28.11 -0.60
CA GLY A 266 2.01 28.55 0.77
C GLY A 266 0.89 28.34 1.80
N ILE A 267 -0.27 27.77 1.40
CA ILE A 267 -1.37 27.45 2.34
C ILE A 267 -1.77 25.97 2.39
N GLY A 268 -1.18 25.12 1.55
CA GLY A 268 -1.52 23.70 1.45
C GLY A 268 -0.30 22.83 1.11
N GLY A 269 -0.53 21.52 0.97
CA GLY A 269 0.48 20.52 0.65
C GLY A 269 0.71 19.47 1.74
N GLU A 270 1.57 18.50 1.46
CA GLU A 270 1.82 17.30 2.29
C GLU A 270 2.12 17.61 3.77
N THR A 271 2.77 18.73 4.05
CA THR A 271 3.13 19.16 5.41
C THR A 271 2.10 20.08 6.08
N SER A 272 0.96 20.35 5.43
CA SER A 272 -0.03 21.35 5.85
C SER A 272 -1.32 20.69 6.33
N GLY A 273 -1.47 20.57 7.66
CA GLY A 273 -2.68 20.05 8.28
C GLY A 273 -3.96 20.84 7.92
N PRO A 274 -5.16 20.30 8.28
CA PRO A 274 -6.45 20.92 7.97
C PRO A 274 -6.65 22.29 8.65
N TYR A 275 -5.92 22.57 9.73
CA TYR A 275 -5.99 23.81 10.49
C TYR A 275 -4.61 24.48 10.59
N ASN A 276 -4.17 25.17 9.54
CA ASN A 276 -3.07 26.13 9.66
C ASN A 276 -3.62 27.56 9.54
N GLN A 277 -3.71 28.26 10.67
CA GLN A 277 -3.82 29.71 10.69
C GLN A 277 -2.45 30.31 10.41
N VAL A 278 -2.04 30.39 9.13
CA VAL A 278 -0.84 31.15 8.79
C VAL A 278 -1.13 32.63 9.05
N PRO A 279 -0.33 33.35 9.86
CA PRO A 279 -0.50 34.77 10.05
C PRO A 279 -0.28 35.46 8.69
N VAL A 280 -1.33 36.10 8.20
CA VAL A 280 -1.42 36.81 6.91
C VAL A 280 -0.41 37.96 6.86
N LYS A 281 0.87 37.66 6.63
CA LYS A 281 1.93 38.68 6.41
C LYS A 281 2.50 38.67 4.99
N LYS A 282 2.17 37.68 4.16
CA LYS A 282 2.51 37.67 2.73
C LYS A 282 1.25 37.41 1.92
N LYS A 283 0.92 38.33 1.00
CA LYS A 283 -0.15 38.10 0.02
C LYS A 283 0.17 36.80 -0.75
N PRO A 284 -0.72 35.80 -0.73
CA PRO A 284 -0.49 34.58 -1.51
C PRO A 284 -0.37 34.96 -2.99
N LYS A 285 0.64 34.42 -3.67
CA LYS A 285 0.69 34.48 -5.13
C LYS A 285 -0.48 33.65 -5.66
N HIS A 286 -1.21 34.15 -6.66
CA HIS A 286 -2.35 33.46 -7.29
C HIS A 286 -1.86 32.33 -8.22
N GLU A 287 -1.01 31.45 -7.71
CA GLU A 287 -0.45 30.30 -8.40
C GLU A 287 -0.90 29.05 -7.63
N TYR A 288 -1.72 28.22 -8.29
CA TYR A 288 -2.14 26.94 -7.76
C TYR A 288 -1.09 25.87 -8.07
N VAL A 289 -0.85 24.99 -7.11
CA VAL A 289 0.11 23.88 -7.19
C VAL A 289 -0.58 22.61 -6.69
N TRP A 290 -0.14 21.46 -7.20
CA TRP A 290 -0.61 20.16 -6.75
C TRP A 290 0.31 19.54 -5.70
N SER A 291 -0.31 18.91 -4.70
CA SER A 291 0.34 17.98 -3.78
C SER A 291 -0.44 16.67 -3.74
N ILE A 292 0.23 15.53 -3.60
CA ILE A 292 -0.44 14.22 -3.51
C ILE A 292 -0.51 13.86 -2.04
N LEU A 293 -1.70 13.58 -1.54
CA LEU A 293 -1.94 13.12 -0.18
C LEU A 293 -2.11 11.60 -0.24
N GLU A 294 -1.06 10.87 0.13
CA GLU A 294 -1.15 9.41 0.29
C GLU A 294 -2.08 9.11 1.49
N THR A 295 -3.14 8.33 1.25
CA THR A 295 -4.08 7.96 2.32
C THR A 295 -3.75 6.57 2.86
N PRO A 296 -4.10 6.26 4.12
CA PRO A 296 -3.97 4.90 4.66
C PRO A 296 -4.71 3.83 3.83
N GLU A 297 -5.72 4.24 3.06
CA GLU A 297 -6.52 3.39 2.17
C GLU A 297 -5.82 3.09 0.83
N THR A 298 -4.77 3.86 0.47
CA THR A 298 -3.93 3.63 -0.72
C THR A 298 -2.65 2.86 -0.41
N GLU A 299 -2.45 2.46 0.85
CA GLU A 299 -1.30 1.69 1.32
C GLU A 299 -1.16 0.36 0.55
N GLY A 300 -0.25 0.32 -0.43
CA GLY A 300 0.03 -0.88 -1.22
C GLY A 300 -0.96 -1.12 -2.37
N TRP A 301 -1.71 -0.11 -2.81
CA TRP A 301 -2.69 -0.22 -3.91
C TRP A 301 -3.88 -1.13 -3.57
N ASN A 302 -4.28 -1.13 -2.30
CA ASN A 302 -5.37 -1.93 -1.74
C ASN A 302 -6.76 -1.28 -1.88
N ALA A 303 -6.82 -0.05 -2.42
CA ALA A 303 -8.03 0.73 -2.59
C ALA A 303 -9.14 -0.02 -3.36
N GLU A 304 -8.78 -0.97 -4.23
CA GLU A 304 -9.72 -1.75 -5.04
C GLU A 304 -10.66 -2.66 -4.23
N TYR A 305 -10.33 -2.98 -2.96
CA TYR A 305 -11.17 -3.78 -2.07
C TYR A 305 -11.50 -3.10 -0.74
N CYS A 306 -11.08 -1.85 -0.55
CA CYS A 306 -11.58 -1.00 0.52
C CYS A 306 -13.07 -0.73 0.27
N SER A 307 -13.93 -1.22 1.15
CA SER A 307 -15.36 -0.96 1.09
C SER A 307 -15.84 -0.29 2.38
N GLU A 308 -16.69 0.74 2.24
CA GLU A 308 -17.30 1.44 3.38
C GLU A 308 -18.07 0.46 4.29
N GLU A 309 -18.63 -0.62 3.74
CA GLU A 309 -19.43 -1.61 4.46
C GLU A 309 -18.63 -2.43 5.49
N ARG A 310 -17.31 -2.61 5.30
CA ARG A 310 -16.45 -3.42 6.19
C ARG A 310 -15.51 -2.57 7.06
N GLY A 311 -15.56 -1.25 6.92
CA GLY A 311 -14.70 -0.31 7.64
C GLY A 311 -13.23 -0.33 7.18
N PRO A 312 -12.40 0.58 7.75
CA PRO A 312 -11.02 0.81 7.29
C PRO A 312 -10.08 -0.38 7.51
N LEU A 313 -10.42 -1.30 8.41
CA LEU A 313 -9.65 -2.53 8.65
C LEU A 313 -9.58 -3.44 7.42
N ASN A 314 -10.60 -3.42 6.55
CA ASN A 314 -10.64 -4.21 5.32
C ASN A 314 -9.52 -3.82 4.33
N CYS A 315 -9.05 -2.57 4.36
CA CYS A 315 -7.92 -2.12 3.55
C CYS A 315 -6.60 -2.79 3.95
N VAL A 316 -6.48 -3.16 5.23
CA VAL A 316 -5.30 -3.84 5.78
C VAL A 316 -5.44 -5.35 5.66
N THR A 317 -6.62 -5.92 5.90
CA THR A 317 -6.84 -7.39 5.87
C THR A 317 -7.15 -7.98 4.50
N GLY A 318 -7.59 -7.17 3.52
CA GLY A 318 -7.84 -7.59 2.14
C GLY A 318 -8.81 -8.78 2.01
N THR A 319 -10.02 -8.64 2.53
CA THR A 319 -11.03 -9.72 2.50
C THR A 319 -11.99 -9.57 1.33
N THR A 320 -12.00 -10.52 0.40
CA THR A 320 -13.01 -10.58 -0.69
C THR A 320 -14.26 -11.34 -0.27
N ASP A 321 -15.41 -11.00 -0.84
CA ASP A 321 -16.66 -11.77 -0.71
C ASP A 321 -16.50 -13.18 -1.30
N GLU A 322 -16.17 -14.18 -0.48
CA GLU A 322 -16.39 -15.58 -0.83
C GLU A 322 -17.49 -16.17 0.07
N SER A 323 -18.74 -15.88 -0.31
CA SER A 323 -19.88 -16.75 0.00
C SER A 323 -20.99 -16.52 -1.04
N GLY A 324 -21.07 -17.40 -2.04
CA GLY A 324 -22.25 -17.50 -2.93
C GLY A 324 -21.93 -17.42 -4.42
N SER A 325 -21.81 -18.59 -5.04
CA SER A 325 -21.99 -18.88 -6.47
C SER A 325 -22.71 -17.82 -7.32
N THR A 326 -22.00 -17.16 -8.24
CA THR A 326 -22.17 -17.23 -9.71
C THR A 326 -21.27 -16.19 -10.36
N TRP A 327 -20.38 -16.65 -11.25
CA TRP A 327 -19.58 -15.77 -12.09
C TRP A 327 -20.48 -14.94 -13.00
N THR A 328 -20.66 -13.65 -12.71
CA THR A 328 -21.06 -12.66 -13.71
C THR A 328 -19.82 -11.90 -14.15
N ARG A 329 -19.27 -12.35 -15.28
CA ARG A 329 -18.34 -11.58 -16.11
C ARG A 329 -19.10 -10.36 -16.65
N ASP A 330 -19.26 -9.28 -15.90
CA ASP A 330 -19.71 -7.99 -16.47
C ASP A 330 -19.35 -6.82 -15.55
N ARG A 331 -18.09 -6.37 -15.65
CA ARG A 331 -17.70 -4.96 -15.47
C ARG A 331 -16.31 -4.73 -16.05
N ARG A 332 -16.15 -5.02 -17.35
CA ARG A 332 -15.11 -4.34 -18.15
C ARG A 332 -15.63 -2.93 -18.42
N LYS A 333 -15.14 -1.93 -17.67
CA LYS A 333 -15.13 -0.56 -18.20
C LYS A 333 -14.12 -0.55 -19.35
N ASN A 334 -14.62 -0.69 -20.57
CA ASN A 334 -13.88 -0.39 -21.79
C ASN A 334 -13.56 1.11 -21.78
N GLY A 335 -12.29 1.45 -21.60
CA GLY A 335 -11.72 2.78 -21.79
C GLY A 335 -10.27 2.61 -22.19
N ASN A 336 -9.97 2.82 -23.47
CA ASN A 336 -8.68 2.58 -24.09
C ASN A 336 -7.84 3.86 -24.04
N SER A 337 -6.90 3.98 -23.09
CA SER A 337 -5.68 4.82 -23.18
C SER A 337 -4.79 4.64 -21.94
N ASP A 338 -3.64 3.99 -22.15
CA ASP A 338 -2.36 4.10 -21.43
C ASP A 338 -2.38 4.23 -19.89
N GLN A 339 -2.70 3.12 -19.22
CA GLN A 339 -2.35 2.88 -17.82
C GLN A 339 -0.89 2.42 -17.72
N GLN A 340 0.03 3.29 -17.31
CA GLN A 340 1.45 2.91 -17.08
C GLN A 340 1.74 2.38 -15.66
N THR A 341 0.75 2.13 -14.81
CA THR A 341 1.01 1.66 -13.43
C THR A 341 0.19 0.47 -12.97
N TYR A 342 -0.67 -0.06 -13.84
CA TYR A 342 -1.28 -1.38 -13.71
C TYR A 342 -0.88 -2.20 -14.93
N LEU A 343 -0.27 -3.35 -14.71
CA LEU A 343 0.29 -4.15 -15.79
C LEU A 343 -0.65 -5.32 -16.10
N PRO A 344 -1.56 -5.20 -17.07
CA PRO A 344 -2.33 -6.36 -17.52
C PRO A 344 -1.40 -7.35 -18.25
N PRO A 345 -1.65 -8.67 -18.15
CA PRO A 345 -0.87 -9.66 -18.88
C PRO A 345 -1.36 -9.72 -20.34
N LYS A 346 -0.83 -8.90 -21.25
CA LYS A 346 -0.90 -9.17 -22.70
C LYS A 346 0.21 -8.47 -23.50
N ALA A 347 0.56 -9.14 -24.60
CA ALA A 347 1.76 -8.99 -25.42
C ALA A 347 2.08 -7.55 -25.85
N LEU A 348 3.35 -7.14 -25.72
CA LEU A 348 3.86 -5.91 -26.31
C LEU A 348 5.14 -6.17 -27.11
N ASP A 349 5.22 -5.43 -28.22
CA ASP A 349 6.14 -5.54 -29.34
C ASP A 349 7.62 -5.36 -29.01
N SER A 350 8.44 -5.99 -29.84
CA SER A 350 9.90 -6.19 -29.72
C SER A 350 10.79 -4.94 -29.79
N ARG A 351 10.26 -3.71 -29.69
CA ARG A 351 11.04 -2.47 -29.96
C ARG A 351 11.61 -1.74 -28.74
N THR A 352 11.23 -2.06 -27.51
CA THR A 352 11.75 -1.40 -26.28
C THR A 352 12.85 -2.21 -25.56
N LEU A 353 13.36 -3.28 -26.17
CA LEU A 353 14.32 -4.22 -25.57
C LEU A 353 15.80 -3.75 -25.64
N LYS A 354 16.10 -2.45 -25.56
CA LYS A 354 17.47 -1.95 -25.77
C LYS A 354 18.27 -1.56 -24.52
N SER A 355 17.72 -1.69 -23.30
CA SER A 355 18.54 -1.50 -22.09
C SER A 355 17.94 -2.13 -20.83
N LEU A 356 17.66 -3.44 -20.83
CA LEU A 356 17.41 -4.15 -19.58
C LEU A 356 18.47 -5.24 -19.39
N LYS A 357 19.48 -4.95 -18.56
CA LYS A 357 20.45 -5.96 -18.15
C LYS A 357 19.74 -6.93 -17.21
N ASN A 358 19.47 -8.14 -17.71
CA ASN A 358 18.99 -9.24 -16.89
C ASN A 358 20.20 -9.96 -16.32
N TYR A 359 20.40 -9.85 -15.00
CA TYR A 359 21.50 -10.52 -14.33
C TYR A 359 21.22 -12.01 -14.16
N ALA A 360 22.26 -12.84 -14.27
CA ALA A 360 22.17 -14.28 -14.00
C ALA A 360 22.20 -14.53 -12.48
N VAL A 361 21.47 -15.55 -12.03
CA VAL A 361 21.53 -15.98 -10.62
C VAL A 361 22.82 -16.80 -10.43
N PRO A 362 23.64 -16.54 -9.40
CA PRO A 362 24.86 -17.30 -9.11
C PRO A 362 24.63 -18.81 -8.93
N ASN A 363 25.62 -19.63 -9.29
CA ASN A 363 25.53 -21.10 -9.25
C ASN A 363 25.38 -21.69 -7.82
N ASN A 364 25.73 -20.96 -6.76
CA ASN A 364 25.60 -21.39 -5.35
C ASN A 364 24.56 -20.57 -4.54
N TRP A 365 23.54 -20.05 -5.23
CA TRP A 365 22.59 -19.11 -4.64
C TRP A 365 21.81 -19.66 -3.44
N ILE A 366 21.34 -20.91 -3.55
CA ILE A 366 20.51 -21.54 -2.51
C ILE A 366 21.38 -21.84 -1.29
N GLY A 367 22.60 -22.32 -1.48
CA GLY A 367 23.55 -22.60 -0.41
C GLY A 367 23.91 -21.36 0.41
N ALA A 368 24.07 -20.18 -0.22
CA ALA A 368 24.38 -18.97 0.53
C ALA A 368 23.21 -18.44 1.40
N ASN A 369 21.96 -18.73 1.04
CA ASN A 369 20.79 -18.07 1.63
C ASN A 369 19.87 -18.99 2.46
N PHE A 370 19.94 -20.30 2.23
CA PHE A 370 18.98 -21.28 2.77
C PHE A 370 19.66 -22.50 3.40
N ARG A 371 20.91 -22.35 3.86
CA ARG A 371 21.65 -23.40 4.58
C ARG A 371 21.15 -23.66 5.98
N LEU A 372 20.74 -22.59 6.66
CA LEU A 372 20.21 -22.61 8.02
C LEU A 372 18.73 -22.27 8.00
N ARG A 373 17.91 -22.99 8.77
CA ARG A 373 16.49 -22.67 8.94
C ARG A 373 16.02 -23.01 10.34
N LEU A 374 15.30 -22.09 10.98
CA LEU A 374 14.74 -22.31 12.31
C LEU A 374 13.56 -23.28 12.24
N MET A 375 13.53 -24.26 13.13
CA MET A 375 12.38 -25.15 13.28
C MET A 375 11.53 -24.75 14.49
N HIS A 376 12.17 -24.62 15.64
CA HIS A 376 11.53 -24.16 16.87
C HIS A 376 12.46 -23.22 17.64
N SER A 377 11.90 -22.07 18.02
CA SER A 377 12.60 -21.04 18.79
C SER A 377 13.24 -21.61 20.04
N GLY A 378 14.57 -21.53 20.16
CA GLY A 378 15.30 -21.96 21.34
C GLY A 378 15.46 -23.47 21.51
N THR A 379 14.91 -24.32 20.63
CA THR A 379 15.01 -25.78 20.78
C THR A 379 15.52 -26.52 19.57
N SER A 380 15.24 -26.08 18.33
CA SER A 380 15.85 -26.74 17.16
C SER A 380 15.95 -25.88 15.90
N PHE A 381 17.00 -26.16 15.12
CA PHE A 381 17.21 -25.62 13.78
C PHE A 381 17.87 -26.65 12.87
N PHE A 382 17.73 -26.45 11.57
CA PHE A 382 18.29 -27.32 10.55
C PHE A 382 19.51 -26.67 9.89
N LEU A 383 20.49 -27.51 9.58
CA LEU A 383 21.69 -27.19 8.81
C LEU A 383 21.77 -28.11 7.59
N ILE A 384 22.05 -27.51 6.44
CA ILE A 384 22.34 -28.24 5.20
C ILE A 384 23.82 -28.04 4.88
N THR A 385 24.54 -29.15 4.75
CA THR A 385 25.98 -29.12 4.47
C THR A 385 26.25 -28.84 2.99
N GLU A 386 27.49 -28.51 2.65
CA GLU A 386 27.90 -28.32 1.24
C GLU A 386 27.67 -29.58 0.39
N SER A 387 27.82 -30.74 1.02
CA SER A 387 27.56 -32.06 0.45
C SER A 387 26.07 -32.43 0.35
N GLY A 388 25.18 -31.55 0.83
CA GLY A 388 23.73 -31.72 0.76
C GLY A 388 23.15 -32.69 1.79
N PHE A 389 23.87 -32.97 2.88
CA PHE A 389 23.32 -33.68 4.04
C PHE A 389 22.48 -32.75 4.89
N ILE A 390 21.46 -33.32 5.52
CA ILE A 390 20.51 -32.60 6.37
C ILE A 390 20.77 -33.00 7.81
N PHE A 391 21.07 -32.01 8.65
CA PHE A 391 21.19 -32.19 10.08
C PHE A 391 20.22 -31.27 10.81
N GLU A 392 19.63 -31.78 11.89
CA GLU A 392 18.86 -31.01 12.85
C GLU A 392 19.68 -30.93 14.14
N TYR A 393 19.95 -29.71 14.63
CA TYR A 393 20.47 -29.49 15.96
C TYR A 393 19.29 -29.34 16.91
N LEU A 394 19.15 -30.27 17.85
CA LEU A 394 17.94 -30.47 18.62
C LEU A 394 18.25 -30.55 20.12
N TYR A 395 17.45 -29.84 20.91
CA TYR A 395 17.47 -29.91 22.37
C TYR A 395 16.38 -30.85 22.87
N ILE A 396 16.79 -31.98 23.45
CA ILE A 396 15.90 -32.97 24.09
C ILE A 396 16.52 -33.35 25.43
N GLU A 397 15.69 -33.42 26.48
CA GLU A 397 16.07 -33.96 27.80
C GLU A 397 17.36 -33.32 28.38
N ASN A 398 17.53 -32.01 28.19
CA ASN A 398 18.70 -31.23 28.61
C ASN A 398 20.02 -31.54 27.87
N ILE A 399 19.95 -32.20 26.71
CA ILE A 399 21.11 -32.51 25.87
C ILE A 399 20.90 -31.92 24.48
N TRP A 400 21.98 -31.34 23.93
CA TRP A 400 22.04 -30.94 22.53
C TRP A 400 22.61 -32.07 21.68
N LEU A 401 21.93 -32.41 20.60
CA LEU A 401 22.34 -33.49 19.71
C LEU A 401 22.07 -33.17 18.25
N TRP A 402 22.91 -33.72 17.38
CA TRP A 402 22.76 -33.65 15.92
C TRP A 402 22.00 -34.87 15.42
N VAL A 403 20.82 -34.66 14.82
CA VAL A 403 20.04 -35.71 14.15
C VAL A 403 20.24 -35.60 12.66
N LYS A 404 20.73 -36.66 12.02
CA LYS A 404 20.80 -36.73 10.56
C LYS A 404 19.46 -37.15 9.98
N HIS A 405 18.98 -36.41 8.97
CA HIS A 405 17.78 -36.76 8.23
C HIS A 405 18.14 -37.25 6.84
N ASP A 406 18.02 -38.56 6.61
CA ASP A 406 18.35 -39.15 5.32
C ASP A 406 17.27 -38.89 4.26
N HIS A 407 17.74 -38.54 3.07
CA HIS A 407 16.94 -38.42 1.86
C HIS A 407 17.72 -38.98 0.66
N ARG A 408 17.02 -39.49 -0.36
CA ARG A 408 17.65 -40.17 -1.50
C ARG A 408 18.49 -39.24 -2.38
N THR A 409 18.09 -37.98 -2.46
CA THR A 409 18.79 -36.94 -3.23
C THR A 409 19.44 -35.93 -2.28
N PRO A 410 20.66 -35.44 -2.60
CA PRO A 410 21.27 -34.35 -1.86
C PRO A 410 20.40 -33.09 -1.87
N MET A 411 20.34 -32.40 -0.73
CA MET A 411 19.58 -31.15 -0.60
C MET A 411 20.43 -29.93 -0.99
N GLY A 412 19.78 -28.97 -1.64
CA GLY A 412 20.35 -27.67 -1.93
C GLY A 412 20.08 -26.62 -0.84
N GLY A 413 18.94 -26.69 -0.15
CA GLY A 413 18.55 -25.70 0.87
C GLY A 413 17.19 -25.97 1.55
N ALA A 414 16.95 -25.30 2.67
CA ALA A 414 15.69 -25.29 3.42
C ALA A 414 14.98 -23.95 3.16
N LEU A 415 13.92 -24.00 2.36
CA LEU A 415 13.30 -22.80 1.79
C LEU A 415 12.23 -22.18 2.70
N ALA A 416 11.48 -22.97 3.46
CA ALA A 416 10.37 -22.47 4.28
C ALA A 416 10.01 -23.41 5.45
N ASN A 417 9.43 -22.85 6.50
CA ASN A 417 8.75 -23.56 7.58
C ASN A 417 7.26 -23.18 7.61
N PHE A 418 6.38 -24.17 7.77
CA PHE A 418 4.97 -23.94 8.05
C PHE A 418 4.42 -25.05 8.95
N ASN A 419 3.75 -24.66 10.04
CA ASN A 419 3.07 -25.58 10.97
C ASN A 419 3.96 -26.77 11.39
N MET A 420 5.19 -26.51 11.85
CA MET A 420 6.16 -27.54 12.25
C MET A 420 6.52 -28.52 11.13
N SER A 421 6.48 -28.08 9.88
CA SER A 421 6.94 -28.85 8.73
C SER A 421 7.87 -28.01 7.88
N LEU A 422 8.95 -28.62 7.40
CA LEU A 422 10.00 -27.93 6.65
C LEU A 422 9.94 -28.29 5.17
N PHE A 423 10.13 -27.27 4.34
CA PHE A 423 10.17 -27.38 2.89
C PHE A 423 11.61 -27.26 2.42
N PHE A 424 12.12 -28.35 1.85
CA PHE A 424 13.46 -28.45 1.29
C PHE A 424 13.41 -28.42 -0.22
N VAL A 425 14.52 -28.00 -0.82
CA VAL A 425 14.76 -28.12 -2.26
C VAL A 425 15.98 -29.00 -2.50
N ASP A 426 15.84 -29.99 -3.39
CA ASP A 426 16.96 -30.82 -3.81
C ASP A 426 17.84 -30.12 -4.88
N ILE A 427 18.99 -30.71 -5.20
CA ILE A 427 19.88 -30.20 -6.26
C ILE A 427 19.24 -30.11 -7.65
N TYR A 428 18.12 -30.80 -7.89
CA TYR A 428 17.38 -30.77 -9.15
C TYR A 428 16.26 -29.70 -9.16
N GLY A 429 16.04 -29.02 -8.05
CA GLY A 429 14.99 -28.02 -7.86
C GLY A 429 13.64 -28.61 -7.45
N SER A 430 13.56 -29.87 -7.03
CA SER A 430 12.33 -30.49 -6.54
C SER A 430 12.04 -30.02 -5.12
N LEU A 431 10.83 -29.53 -4.87
CA LEU A 431 10.35 -29.17 -3.54
C LEU A 431 9.86 -30.42 -2.82
N VAL A 432 10.45 -30.71 -1.66
CA VAL A 432 10.06 -31.82 -0.79
C VAL A 432 9.73 -31.31 0.61
N LEU A 433 8.65 -31.82 1.18
CA LEU A 433 8.17 -31.49 2.51
C LEU A 433 8.60 -32.58 3.48
N ARG A 434 9.22 -32.18 4.59
CA ARG A 434 9.43 -33.00 5.78
C ARG A 434 8.29 -32.70 6.74
N GLU A 435 7.26 -33.55 6.72
CA GLU A 435 6.08 -33.38 7.57
C GLU A 435 6.24 -34.17 8.87
N ARG A 436 5.93 -33.53 9.99
CA ARG A 436 5.80 -34.17 11.30
C ARG A 436 4.33 -34.43 11.59
N ASN A 437 3.94 -35.70 11.64
CA ASN A 437 2.59 -36.12 11.99
C ASN A 437 2.63 -36.91 13.30
N GLY A 438 2.47 -36.22 14.43
CA GLY A 438 2.72 -36.81 15.75
C GLY A 438 4.19 -37.21 15.92
N ASN A 439 4.44 -38.51 16.11
CA ASN A 439 5.80 -39.07 16.25
C ASN A 439 6.40 -39.56 14.92
N GLU A 440 5.62 -39.59 13.84
CA GLU A 440 6.10 -40.05 12.54
C GLU A 440 6.59 -38.87 11.69
N LEU A 441 7.75 -39.06 11.06
CA LEU A 441 8.33 -38.11 10.12
C LEU A 441 8.28 -38.69 8.71
N SER A 442 7.56 -38.02 7.80
CA SER A 442 7.41 -38.47 6.41
C SER A 442 7.98 -37.46 5.42
N TRP A 443 8.40 -37.96 4.25
CA TRP A 443 8.83 -37.15 3.12
C TRP A 443 7.73 -37.12 2.07
N ILE A 444 7.27 -35.92 1.71
CA ILE A 444 6.24 -35.71 0.70
C ILE A 444 6.84 -34.90 -0.45
N ASN A 445 6.77 -35.42 -1.68
CA ASN A 445 7.24 -34.69 -2.85
C ASN A 445 6.17 -33.71 -3.35
N CYS A 446 6.36 -32.42 -3.08
CA CYS A 446 5.43 -31.37 -3.46
C CYS A 446 5.49 -31.03 -4.97
N THR A 447 6.62 -31.29 -5.63
CA THR A 447 6.77 -31.09 -7.08
C THR A 447 5.97 -32.10 -7.90
N ASN A 448 5.72 -33.31 -7.36
CA ASN A 448 4.89 -34.32 -8.04
C ASN A 448 3.38 -34.06 -7.94
N MET A 449 2.96 -33.07 -7.16
CA MET A 449 1.55 -32.69 -7.02
C MET A 449 1.03 -32.01 -8.28
N GLN A 450 -0.30 -31.87 -8.39
CA GLN A 450 -0.90 -31.22 -9.55
C GLN A 450 -0.36 -29.80 -9.75
N ARG A 451 0.09 -29.53 -10.98
CA ARG A 451 0.75 -28.26 -11.38
C ARG A 451 2.03 -27.95 -10.60
N GLY A 452 2.66 -28.96 -9.99
CA GLY A 452 3.95 -28.83 -9.35
C GLY A 452 5.02 -28.32 -10.31
N ARG A 453 5.91 -27.51 -9.76
CA ARG A 453 7.01 -26.86 -10.48
C ARG A 453 8.31 -27.07 -9.71
N ARG A 454 9.42 -26.94 -10.42
CA ARG A 454 10.75 -26.85 -9.80
C ARG A 454 11.00 -25.43 -9.30
N VAL A 455 11.66 -25.33 -8.16
CA VAL A 455 11.90 -24.07 -7.45
C VAL A 455 13.40 -23.81 -7.28
N THR A 456 13.76 -22.55 -7.08
CA THR A 456 15.14 -22.06 -6.93
C THR A 456 15.30 -21.07 -5.77
N GLY A 457 14.22 -20.74 -5.08
CA GLY A 457 14.21 -19.83 -3.95
C GLY A 457 12.85 -19.87 -3.23
N GLY A 458 12.84 -19.38 -1.99
CA GLY A 458 11.68 -19.35 -1.13
C GLY A 458 11.62 -18.06 -0.29
N PRO A 459 10.74 -18.02 0.71
CA PRO A 459 10.60 -16.86 1.58
C PRO A 459 11.87 -16.57 2.39
N PRO A 460 12.21 -15.28 2.57
CA PRO A 460 13.43 -14.87 3.25
C PRO A 460 13.46 -15.35 4.71
N TRP A 461 12.34 -15.21 5.41
CA TRP A 461 12.20 -15.51 6.82
C TRP A 461 11.02 -16.44 7.06
N ASP A 462 11.10 -17.19 8.15
CA ASP A 462 9.92 -17.74 8.81
C ASP A 462 9.33 -16.66 9.72
N ARG A 463 8.00 -16.55 9.80
CA ARG A 463 7.33 -15.48 10.58
C ARG A 463 7.77 -15.51 12.06
N VAL A 464 7.87 -14.30 12.64
CA VAL A 464 8.39 -13.90 13.97
C VAL A 464 8.55 -15.02 15.02
N VAL A 465 9.76 -15.06 15.60
CA VAL A 465 10.14 -15.90 16.74
C VAL A 465 9.25 -15.60 17.96
N GLY A 466 8.51 -16.60 18.46
CA GLY A 466 7.70 -16.51 19.70
C GLY A 466 6.21 -16.17 19.52
N GLY A 467 5.72 -15.94 18.30
CA GLY A 467 4.30 -15.73 18.04
C GLY A 467 3.53 -17.04 17.79
N SER A 468 2.34 -17.19 18.41
CA SER A 468 1.44 -18.30 18.05
C SER A 468 0.87 -18.10 16.65
N MET A 469 0.96 -19.13 15.81
CA MET A 469 0.47 -19.08 14.43
C MET A 469 -1.05 -19.21 14.40
N LYS A 470 -1.76 -18.15 13.97
CA LYS A 470 -3.15 -18.29 13.52
C LYS A 470 -3.13 -18.99 12.16
N VAL A 471 -3.34 -20.31 12.17
CA VAL A 471 -3.53 -21.11 10.96
C VAL A 471 -4.86 -20.71 10.33
N THR A 472 -4.85 -20.25 9.08
CA THR A 472 -6.08 -19.92 8.34
C THR A 472 -6.29 -20.89 7.18
N ALA A 473 -7.54 -21.00 6.71
CA ALA A 473 -7.88 -21.83 5.55
C ALA A 473 -7.28 -21.31 4.21
N ALA A 474 -6.65 -20.12 4.21
CA ALA A 474 -6.09 -19.46 3.02
C ALA A 474 -4.56 -19.27 3.08
N ASP A 475 -3.89 -19.91 4.04
CA ASP A 475 -2.43 -19.83 4.20
C ASP A 475 -1.70 -20.40 2.98
N ALA A 476 -0.71 -19.64 2.51
CA ALA A 476 0.11 -20.02 1.38
C ALA A 476 1.57 -19.61 1.59
N LEU A 477 2.48 -20.42 1.06
CA LEU A 477 3.90 -20.12 0.92
C LEU A 477 4.21 -19.67 -0.51
N PHE A 478 5.22 -18.83 -0.67
CA PHE A 478 5.63 -18.35 -1.98
C PHE A 478 7.04 -18.82 -2.34
N PHE A 479 7.20 -19.28 -3.57
CA PHE A 479 8.46 -19.81 -4.08
C PHE A 479 8.79 -19.21 -5.45
N ILE A 480 10.06 -19.27 -5.83
CA ILE A 480 10.53 -18.81 -7.14
C ILE A 480 10.82 -20.02 -8.02
N SER A 481 10.21 -20.11 -9.19
CA SER A 481 10.47 -21.17 -10.15
C SER A 481 11.86 -21.07 -10.77
N THR A 482 12.39 -22.17 -11.32
CA THR A 482 13.61 -22.15 -12.16
C THR A 482 13.50 -21.20 -13.37
N SER A 483 12.28 -20.92 -13.83
CA SER A 483 12.01 -19.98 -14.91
C SER A 483 11.92 -18.50 -14.46
N GLY A 484 12.03 -18.22 -13.16
CA GLY A 484 11.95 -16.88 -12.57
C GLY A 484 10.52 -16.37 -12.42
N ARG A 485 9.55 -17.25 -12.16
CA ARG A 485 8.16 -16.90 -11.84
C ARG A 485 7.91 -17.03 -10.35
N LEU A 486 7.05 -16.18 -9.82
CA LEU A 486 6.51 -16.34 -8.47
C LEU A 486 5.45 -17.44 -8.48
N LEU A 487 5.54 -18.36 -7.54
CA LEU A 487 4.62 -19.47 -7.35
C LEU A 487 4.00 -19.37 -5.96
N GLN A 488 2.69 -19.50 -5.88
CA GLN A 488 1.96 -19.62 -4.63
C GLN A 488 1.65 -21.09 -4.37
N PHE A 489 1.99 -21.59 -3.19
CA PHE A 489 1.73 -22.94 -2.72
C PHE A 489 0.81 -22.88 -1.50
N THR A 490 -0.47 -23.19 -1.70
CA THR A 490 -1.45 -23.24 -0.61
C THR A 490 -1.18 -24.44 0.28
N VAL A 491 -0.95 -24.19 1.58
CA VAL A 491 -0.60 -25.21 2.59
C VAL A 491 -1.73 -25.47 3.58
N ALA A 492 -2.70 -24.57 3.66
CA ALA A 492 -3.83 -24.67 4.56
C ALA A 492 -4.61 -26.00 4.41
N GLY A 493 -4.92 -26.63 5.55
CA GLY A 493 -5.74 -27.84 5.61
C GLY A 493 -5.22 -29.04 4.82
N ARG A 494 -3.90 -29.11 4.52
CA ARG A 494 -3.27 -30.13 3.65
C ARG A 494 -3.84 -30.20 2.23
N LEU A 495 -4.47 -29.13 1.74
CA LEU A 495 -5.04 -29.07 0.39
C LEU A 495 -3.97 -28.94 -0.73
N TYR A 496 -2.71 -28.68 -0.37
CA TYR A 496 -1.50 -28.60 -1.22
C TYR A 496 -1.76 -28.27 -2.69
N LYS A 497 -1.83 -26.98 -3.01
CA LYS A 497 -2.18 -26.50 -4.36
C LYS A 497 -1.19 -25.47 -4.89
N TRP A 498 -0.68 -25.72 -6.09
CA TRP A 498 0.18 -24.79 -6.82
C TRP A 498 -0.63 -23.80 -7.67
N LYS A 499 -0.22 -22.54 -7.61
CA LYS A 499 -0.70 -21.44 -8.47
C LYS A 499 0.51 -20.68 -9.02
N ASP A 500 0.49 -20.43 -10.33
CA ASP A 500 1.51 -19.62 -11.01
C ASP A 500 1.08 -18.15 -10.96
N CYS A 501 1.80 -17.35 -10.18
CA CYS A 501 1.59 -15.90 -10.04
C CYS A 501 2.31 -15.11 -11.15
N LYS A 502 2.99 -15.79 -12.08
CA LYS A 502 3.78 -15.22 -13.18
C LYS A 502 4.90 -14.34 -12.64
N HIS A 503 5.24 -13.28 -13.38
CA HIS A 503 6.32 -12.37 -13.09
C HIS A 503 5.92 -10.96 -13.56
N PRO A 504 6.45 -9.89 -12.96
CA PRO A 504 6.14 -8.53 -13.37
C PRO A 504 6.75 -8.24 -14.75
N GLN A 505 5.97 -7.71 -15.71
CA GLN A 505 6.46 -7.22 -17.02
C GLN A 505 7.45 -8.12 -17.82
N ASN A 506 7.32 -9.45 -17.77
CA ASN A 506 8.33 -10.38 -18.35
C ASN A 506 9.73 -10.32 -17.70
N ILE A 507 9.87 -9.65 -16.55
CA ILE A 507 11.08 -9.61 -15.74
C ILE A 507 11.08 -10.79 -14.79
N LYS A 508 12.08 -11.65 -14.91
CA LYS A 508 12.23 -12.79 -14.01
C LYS A 508 12.43 -12.31 -12.57
N VAL A 509 11.72 -12.93 -11.64
CA VAL A 509 11.90 -12.73 -10.20
C VAL A 509 13.25 -13.32 -9.79
N ALA A 510 13.99 -12.58 -8.96
CA ALA A 510 15.29 -12.98 -8.42
C ALA A 510 15.18 -13.52 -7.00
N CYS A 511 14.56 -12.75 -6.09
CA CYS A 511 14.36 -13.13 -4.69
C CYS A 511 13.03 -12.59 -4.15
N ILE A 512 12.59 -13.17 -3.04
CA ILE A 512 11.46 -12.65 -2.23
C ILE A 512 12.07 -11.82 -1.09
N VAL A 513 11.56 -10.61 -0.90
CA VAL A 513 11.97 -9.67 0.14
C VAL A 513 11.06 -9.75 1.35
N ASP A 514 9.77 -9.93 1.09
CA ASP A 514 8.75 -10.08 2.13
C ASP A 514 7.66 -11.03 1.63
N GLN A 515 7.14 -11.84 2.56
CA GLN A 515 5.97 -12.65 2.35
C GLN A 515 4.95 -12.37 3.46
N GLU A 516 4.19 -11.30 3.26
CA GLU A 516 3.09 -10.90 4.12
C GLU A 516 3.52 -10.58 5.58
N ILE A 517 4.77 -10.16 5.84
CA ILE A 517 5.20 -9.67 7.16
C ILE A 517 4.90 -8.18 7.28
N LEU A 518 5.25 -7.40 6.25
CA LEU A 518 5.04 -5.96 6.26
C LEU A 518 3.56 -5.60 6.06
N ARG A 519 2.88 -6.36 5.17
CA ARG A 519 1.47 -6.17 4.82
C ARG A 519 0.81 -7.49 4.46
N ASP A 520 -0.38 -7.75 4.99
CA ASP A 520 -1.15 -8.95 4.65
C ASP A 520 -1.48 -8.99 3.16
N ASN A 521 -1.53 -10.19 2.57
CA ASN A 521 -1.79 -10.44 1.15
C ASN A 521 -0.82 -9.83 0.14
N ILE A 522 0.23 -9.13 0.58
CA ILE A 522 1.25 -8.55 -0.29
C ILE A 522 2.54 -9.34 -0.21
N VAL A 523 3.16 -9.57 -1.36
CA VAL A 523 4.48 -10.19 -1.49
C VAL A 523 5.41 -9.22 -2.20
N PHE A 524 6.49 -8.81 -1.54
CA PHE A 524 7.52 -7.97 -2.14
C PHE A 524 8.64 -8.83 -2.71
N VAL A 525 9.08 -8.50 -3.93
CA VAL A 525 10.12 -9.25 -4.65
C VAL A 525 11.08 -8.30 -5.36
N VAL A 526 12.32 -8.74 -5.55
CA VAL A 526 13.27 -8.06 -6.44
C VAL A 526 13.32 -8.79 -7.78
N GLY A 527 13.19 -8.04 -8.87
CA GLY A 527 13.38 -8.55 -10.23
C GLY A 527 14.87 -8.70 -10.56
N ARG A 528 15.20 -9.52 -11.57
CA ARG A 528 16.60 -9.68 -12.06
C ARG A 528 17.18 -8.41 -12.72
N ASN A 529 16.42 -7.33 -12.77
CA ASN A 529 16.84 -5.99 -13.15
C ASN A 529 17.18 -5.11 -11.93
N GLY A 530 17.17 -5.67 -10.71
CA GLY A 530 17.47 -4.95 -9.47
C GLY A 530 16.39 -3.97 -9.02
N ARG A 531 15.14 -4.15 -9.47
CA ARG A 531 13.99 -3.30 -9.09
C ARG A 531 13.04 -3.99 -8.13
N LEU A 532 12.42 -3.21 -7.26
CA LEU A 532 11.42 -3.68 -6.29
C LEU A 532 10.02 -3.74 -6.92
N TYR A 533 9.37 -4.89 -6.77
CA TYR A 533 8.00 -5.14 -7.19
C TYR A 533 7.17 -5.67 -6.04
N GLN A 534 5.87 -5.43 -6.08
CA GLN A 534 4.89 -6.08 -5.21
C GLN A 534 3.90 -6.90 -6.03
N TYR A 535 3.47 -8.03 -5.45
CA TYR A 535 2.39 -8.86 -5.95
C TYR A 535 1.25 -8.84 -4.95
N ASN A 536 0.05 -8.48 -5.41
CA ASN A 536 -1.15 -8.51 -4.58
C ASN A 536 -1.86 -9.86 -4.76
N LYS A 537 -1.99 -10.63 -3.69
CA LYS A 537 -2.59 -11.98 -3.69
C LYS A 537 -4.09 -11.95 -4.02
N VAL A 538 -4.79 -10.87 -3.65
CA VAL A 538 -6.22 -10.66 -3.86
C VAL A 538 -6.51 -10.34 -5.33
N THR A 539 -5.95 -9.23 -5.82
CA THR A 539 -6.19 -8.75 -7.19
C THR A 539 -5.40 -9.52 -8.24
N GLN A 540 -4.33 -10.22 -7.81
CA GLN A 540 -3.39 -10.97 -8.67
C GLN A 540 -2.60 -10.06 -9.63
N LEU A 541 -2.49 -8.78 -9.28
CA LEU A 541 -1.78 -7.79 -10.06
C LEU A 541 -0.36 -7.58 -9.53
N TRP A 542 0.51 -7.19 -10.45
CA TRP A 542 1.89 -6.80 -10.19
C TRP A 542 2.01 -5.29 -10.24
N HIS A 543 2.81 -4.75 -9.33
CA HIS A 543 3.14 -3.33 -9.30
C HIS A 543 4.64 -3.12 -9.11
N GLU A 544 5.16 -2.06 -9.72
CA GLU A 544 6.56 -1.65 -9.66
C GLU A 544 6.68 -0.41 -8.79
N HIS A 545 7.53 -0.46 -7.77
CA HIS A 545 7.76 0.70 -6.92
C HIS A 545 8.69 1.69 -7.61
N TYR A 546 8.42 2.98 -7.39
CA TYR A 546 9.34 4.02 -7.84
C TYR A 546 10.70 3.81 -7.17
N GLN A 547 11.73 3.69 -8.00
CA GLN A 547 13.11 3.48 -7.57
C GLN A 547 13.99 4.38 -8.44
N SER A 548 14.94 5.10 -7.82
CA SER A 548 15.86 5.96 -8.56
C SER A 548 16.67 5.13 -9.56
N GLN A 549 17.09 5.74 -10.67
CA GLN A 549 17.87 5.01 -11.68
C GLN A 549 19.27 4.62 -11.19
N HIS A 550 19.78 5.28 -10.15
CA HIS A 550 21.10 5.02 -9.55
C HIS A 550 21.07 3.92 -8.50
N LEU A 551 19.91 3.73 -7.85
CA LEU A 551 19.71 2.68 -6.89
C LEU A 551 19.41 1.37 -7.64
N VAL A 552 20.33 0.42 -7.61
CA VAL A 552 20.12 -0.95 -8.12
C VAL A 552 20.20 -1.90 -6.95
N LEU A 553 19.17 -2.72 -6.75
CA LEU A 553 19.12 -3.69 -5.66
C LEU A 553 19.91 -4.94 -6.04
N SER A 554 20.61 -5.51 -5.06
CA SER A 554 21.20 -6.84 -5.20
C SER A 554 20.11 -7.88 -5.42
N LEU A 555 20.51 -9.05 -5.93
CA LEU A 555 19.57 -10.15 -6.10
C LEU A 555 19.25 -10.84 -4.77
N LEU A 556 19.86 -10.45 -3.64
CA LEU A 556 19.78 -11.15 -2.36
C LEU A 556 18.40 -10.98 -1.71
N PRO A 557 17.87 -12.01 -1.02
CA PRO A 557 16.70 -11.85 -0.16
C PRO A 557 16.85 -10.68 0.81
N GLY A 558 15.75 -9.99 1.11
CA GLY A 558 15.73 -8.89 2.08
C GLY A 558 15.20 -9.31 3.46
N THR A 559 15.10 -8.33 4.36
CA THR A 559 14.49 -8.47 5.69
C THR A 559 13.34 -7.49 5.85
N ALA A 560 12.14 -8.01 6.05
CA ALA A 560 10.96 -7.21 6.36
C ALA A 560 10.78 -7.09 7.87
N VAL A 561 10.42 -5.89 8.31
CA VAL A 561 10.25 -5.55 9.72
C VAL A 561 8.96 -4.80 9.91
N ARG A 562 8.16 -5.25 10.87
CA ARG A 562 6.96 -4.56 11.33
C ARG A 562 6.89 -4.70 12.85
N VAL A 563 6.91 -3.57 13.55
CA VAL A 563 7.03 -3.52 15.02
C VAL A 563 5.87 -4.25 15.70
N SER A 564 4.66 -4.14 15.15
CA SER A 564 3.49 -4.90 15.59
C SER A 564 2.51 -5.11 14.43
N SER A 565 1.62 -6.10 14.56
CA SER A 565 0.54 -6.32 13.59
C SER A 565 -0.44 -5.15 13.49
N GLN A 566 -0.49 -4.29 14.52
CA GLN A 566 -1.32 -3.08 14.57
C GLN A 566 -0.60 -1.84 14.05
N SER A 567 0.74 -1.85 14.03
CA SER A 567 1.54 -0.75 13.51
C SER A 567 1.36 -0.63 12.00
N LEU A 568 1.06 0.56 11.51
CA LEU A 568 1.13 0.82 10.07
C LEU A 568 2.58 1.01 9.62
N THR A 569 3.47 1.47 10.48
CA THR A 569 4.90 1.65 10.18
C THR A 569 5.64 0.33 10.02
N GLY A 570 6.51 0.25 9.03
CA GLY A 570 7.44 -0.87 8.84
C GLY A 570 8.44 -0.63 7.71
N SER A 571 9.38 -1.55 7.56
CA SER A 571 10.57 -1.36 6.73
C SER A 571 10.97 -2.64 5.99
N LEU A 572 11.46 -2.48 4.76
CA LEU A 572 12.16 -3.53 4.01
C LEU A 572 13.64 -3.18 3.91
N PHE A 573 14.49 -3.99 4.52
CA PHE A 573 15.95 -3.87 4.41
C PHE A 573 16.46 -4.76 3.28
N ILE A 574 17.21 -4.16 2.36
CA ILE A 574 17.70 -4.80 1.13
C ILE A 574 19.15 -4.35 0.89
N ILE A 575 20.00 -5.25 0.38
CA ILE A 575 21.37 -4.89 -0.03
C ILE A 575 21.33 -4.34 -1.46
N SER A 576 22.03 -3.25 -1.72
CA SER A 576 22.24 -2.70 -3.08
C SER A 576 23.31 -3.48 -3.84
N GLU A 577 23.33 -3.34 -5.18
CA GLU A 577 24.31 -4.03 -6.05
C GLU A 577 25.76 -3.67 -5.70
N ASP A 578 26.01 -2.47 -5.18
CA ASP A 578 27.33 -2.02 -4.72
C ASP A 578 27.70 -2.50 -3.31
N GLY A 579 26.84 -3.29 -2.66
CA GLY A 579 27.07 -3.87 -1.33
C GLY A 579 26.78 -2.90 -0.17
N GLY A 580 25.93 -1.90 -0.37
CA GLY A 580 25.40 -1.03 0.68
C GLY A 580 24.06 -1.53 1.23
N LEU A 581 23.64 -1.00 2.39
CA LEU A 581 22.33 -1.26 2.98
C LEU A 581 21.35 -0.16 2.56
N VAL A 582 20.16 -0.59 2.14
CA VAL A 582 19.06 0.28 1.74
C VAL A 582 17.80 -0.15 2.49
N GLU A 583 17.00 0.82 2.88
CA GLU A 583 15.72 0.64 3.54
C GLU A 583 14.61 1.27 2.69
N TYR A 584 13.58 0.48 2.40
CA TYR A 584 12.31 1.00 1.90
C TYR A 584 11.32 1.07 3.06
N HIS A 585 11.14 2.28 3.57
CA HIS A 585 10.41 2.57 4.80
C HIS A 585 9.01 3.08 4.48
N TRP A 586 8.02 2.59 5.22
CA TRP A 586 6.67 3.13 5.23
C TRP A 586 6.35 3.77 6.58
N ASN A 587 5.83 4.99 6.54
CA ASN A 587 5.14 5.61 7.65
C ASN A 587 3.84 6.30 7.19
N SER A 588 2.89 6.48 8.11
CA SER A 588 1.56 7.01 7.77
C SER A 588 1.53 8.52 7.49
N MET A 589 2.62 9.25 7.74
CA MET A 589 2.67 10.71 7.57
C MET A 589 3.36 11.13 6.26
N GLU A 590 4.39 10.42 5.86
CA GLU A 590 5.30 10.70 4.74
C GLU A 590 5.16 9.66 3.62
N GLY A 591 4.48 8.55 3.88
CA GLY A 591 4.29 7.47 2.92
C GLY A 591 5.54 6.60 2.75
N TRP A 592 5.75 6.12 1.51
CA TRP A 592 6.91 5.31 1.16
C TRP A 592 8.14 6.17 0.90
N ASN A 593 9.24 5.85 1.56
CA ASN A 593 10.51 6.54 1.37
C ASN A 593 11.69 5.58 1.25
N TRP A 594 12.66 5.93 0.41
CA TRP A 594 13.93 5.22 0.29
C TRP A 594 14.98 5.87 1.18
N ILE A 595 15.63 5.07 2.02
CA ILE A 595 16.69 5.50 2.93
C ILE A 595 17.95 4.69 2.61
N GLU A 596 19.01 5.38 2.21
CA GLU A 596 20.32 4.76 1.96
C GLU A 596 21.16 4.81 3.24
N HIS A 597 21.41 3.65 3.85
CA HIS A 597 22.24 3.53 5.06
C HIS A 597 23.73 3.44 4.75
N GLY A 598 24.07 3.14 3.49
CA GLY A 598 25.45 3.00 3.03
C GLY A 598 26.12 1.73 3.56
N LYS A 599 27.43 1.83 3.81
CA LYS A 599 28.30 0.72 4.23
C LYS A 599 28.82 0.97 5.65
N PRO A 600 29.15 -0.08 6.42
CA PRO A 600 29.74 0.10 7.74
C PRO A 600 31.12 0.78 7.71
N GLY A 601 31.89 0.60 6.63
CA GLY A 601 33.19 1.25 6.43
C GLY A 601 33.52 1.42 4.96
N LYS A 602 34.53 2.25 4.63
CA LYS A 602 34.89 2.58 3.24
C LYS A 602 35.39 1.37 2.42
N SER A 603 36.08 0.43 3.07
CA SER A 603 36.63 -0.78 2.46
C SER A 603 35.74 -2.02 2.59
N VAL A 604 34.59 -1.90 3.27
CA VAL A 604 33.74 -3.04 3.60
C VAL A 604 32.47 -3.00 2.77
N THR A 605 32.20 -4.08 2.03
CA THR A 605 30.92 -4.29 1.35
C THR A 605 30.12 -5.36 2.09
N LEU A 606 28.80 -5.23 2.10
CA LEU A 606 27.91 -6.24 2.67
C LEU A 606 27.75 -7.39 1.68
N VAL A 607 28.05 -8.62 2.11
CA VAL A 607 28.16 -9.79 1.22
C VAL A 607 27.08 -10.84 1.40
N SER A 608 26.23 -10.70 2.43
CA SER A 608 25.14 -11.62 2.73
C SER A 608 23.78 -10.91 2.69
N SER A 609 22.71 -11.70 2.56
CA SER A 609 21.34 -11.21 2.78
C SER A 609 21.25 -10.54 4.15
N PRO A 610 20.47 -9.45 4.31
CA PRO A 610 20.27 -8.84 5.62
C PRO A 610 19.80 -9.89 6.62
N GLY A 611 20.42 -9.90 7.79
CA GLY A 611 20.14 -10.82 8.88
C GLY A 611 18.86 -10.47 9.63
N PRO A 612 18.60 -11.15 10.77
CA PRO A 612 17.43 -10.88 11.57
C PRO A 612 17.47 -9.47 12.15
N CYS A 613 16.28 -8.88 12.31
CA CYS A 613 16.09 -7.60 12.97
C CYS A 613 15.38 -7.80 14.31
N PHE A 614 16.01 -7.36 15.39
CA PHE A 614 15.47 -7.43 16.75
C PHE A 614 14.84 -6.09 17.13
N GLU A 615 13.72 -6.17 17.84
CA GLU A 615 12.95 -5.01 18.35
C GLU A 615 12.58 -3.96 17.28
N GLY A 616 12.67 -4.34 16.01
CA GLY A 616 12.49 -3.46 14.86
C GLY A 616 13.57 -2.39 14.68
N SER A 617 14.67 -2.46 15.42
CA SER A 617 15.67 -1.39 15.53
C SER A 617 17.11 -1.88 15.44
N GLN A 618 17.36 -3.19 15.48
CA GLN A 618 18.71 -3.78 15.55
C GLN A 618 18.89 -4.85 14.46
N LEU A 619 19.61 -4.53 13.39
CA LEU A 619 19.78 -5.38 12.20
C LEU A 619 21.22 -5.92 12.07
N PHE A 620 21.35 -7.25 11.98
CA PHE A 620 22.64 -7.92 11.80
C PHE A 620 23.03 -8.09 10.33
N LEU A 621 24.28 -7.78 10.00
CA LEU A 621 24.82 -7.76 8.65
C LEU A 621 26.24 -8.35 8.64
N ILE A 622 26.68 -8.90 7.50
CA ILE A 622 27.98 -9.55 7.35
C ILE A 622 28.80 -8.79 6.32
N GLY A 623 30.00 -8.35 6.71
CA GLY A 623 30.94 -7.65 5.85
C GLY A 623 31.83 -8.58 5.03
N SER A 624 32.40 -8.06 3.95
CA SER A 624 33.36 -8.75 3.08
C SER A 624 34.67 -9.13 3.78
N ASP A 625 34.95 -8.54 4.93
CA ASP A 625 36.07 -8.83 5.82
C ASP A 625 35.82 -10.06 6.74
N GLY A 626 34.61 -10.63 6.71
CA GLY A 626 34.20 -11.74 7.56
C GLY A 626 33.80 -11.32 8.98
N LYS A 627 33.63 -10.02 9.24
CA LYS A 627 33.15 -9.47 10.53
C LYS A 627 31.63 -9.29 10.51
N VAL A 628 31.03 -9.39 11.69
CA VAL A 628 29.61 -9.09 11.91
C VAL A 628 29.45 -7.61 12.24
N TYR A 629 28.46 -6.98 11.62
CA TYR A 629 28.08 -5.60 11.84
C TYR A 629 26.64 -5.51 12.32
N LEU A 630 26.39 -4.61 13.26
CA LEU A 630 25.07 -4.29 13.78
C LEU A 630 24.71 -2.87 13.34
N ARG A 631 23.63 -2.75 12.56
CA ARG A 631 22.99 -1.47 12.26
C ARG A 631 21.87 -1.25 13.26
N TYR A 632 21.99 -0.24 14.11
CA TYR A 632 21.05 -0.02 15.20
C TYR A 632 20.51 1.41 15.25
N LEU A 633 19.25 1.55 15.66
CA LEU A 633 18.61 2.83 15.90
C LEU A 633 18.88 3.29 17.33
N THR A 634 19.52 4.45 17.49
CA THR A 634 19.76 5.05 18.80
C THR A 634 18.47 5.63 19.40
N THR A 635 18.48 5.90 20.71
CA THR A 635 17.38 6.60 21.42
C THR A 635 17.07 7.99 20.88
N GLN A 636 17.98 8.60 20.11
CA GLN A 636 17.77 9.88 19.41
C GLN A 636 17.17 9.70 18.00
N SER A 637 16.68 8.49 17.66
CA SER A 637 16.16 8.15 16.33
C SER A 637 17.19 8.31 15.20
N THR A 638 18.48 8.17 15.52
CA THR A 638 19.56 8.19 14.51
C THR A 638 20.17 6.81 14.36
N TRP A 639 20.35 6.39 13.12
CA TRP A 639 20.92 5.09 12.82
C TRP A 639 22.45 5.10 12.89
N LYS A 640 23.04 4.15 13.62
CA LYS A 640 24.50 3.99 13.80
C LYS A 640 24.99 2.58 13.48
N TRP A 641 26.28 2.48 13.18
CA TRP A 641 26.96 1.21 12.93
C TRP A 641 27.78 0.81 14.15
N LYS A 642 27.75 -0.48 14.47
CA LYS A 642 28.60 -1.15 15.46
C LYS A 642 29.22 -2.36 14.81
N HIS A 643 30.44 -2.74 15.19
CA HIS A 643 31.03 -4.00 14.76
C HIS A 643 31.08 -4.98 15.93
N CYS A 644 30.89 -6.26 15.63
CA CYS A 644 30.86 -7.36 16.59
C CYS A 644 32.00 -8.35 16.33
N GLY A 645 32.94 -8.04 15.43
CA GLY A 645 34.08 -8.90 15.12
C GLY A 645 33.65 -10.28 14.59
N PHE A 646 34.40 -11.30 15.00
CA PHE A 646 34.13 -12.72 14.76
C PHE A 646 34.61 -13.53 15.97
N PRO A 647 34.06 -14.72 16.25
CA PRO A 647 34.40 -15.45 17.47
C PRO A 647 35.83 -15.98 17.41
N TYR A 648 36.70 -15.54 18.32
CA TYR A 648 38.07 -16.04 18.45
C TYR A 648 38.26 -16.86 19.73
N ARG A 649 39.21 -17.82 19.72
CA ARG A 649 39.61 -18.59 20.91
C ARG A 649 41.02 -18.19 21.32
N THR A 650 41.18 -17.66 22.52
CA THR A 650 42.47 -17.56 23.21
C THR A 650 42.81 -18.91 23.84
N MET A 651 43.96 -19.50 23.50
CA MET A 651 44.56 -20.50 24.39
C MET A 651 45.38 -19.74 25.44
N ASP A 652 44.84 -19.59 26.64
CA ASP A 652 45.64 -19.11 27.77
C ASP A 652 46.75 -20.12 28.06
N ALA A 653 47.97 -19.80 27.62
CA ALA A 653 49.15 -20.64 27.83
C ALA A 653 49.68 -20.63 29.27
N GLU A 654 49.01 -19.99 30.25
CA GLU A 654 49.61 -19.80 31.59
C GLU A 654 48.76 -20.17 32.82
N LYS A 655 47.54 -20.69 32.69
CA LYS A 655 46.87 -21.30 33.86
C LYS A 655 46.16 -22.58 33.47
N GLY A 656 46.65 -23.70 34.02
CA GLY A 656 46.08 -25.05 33.89
C GLY A 656 44.69 -25.20 34.52
N SER A 657 43.73 -24.45 33.99
CA SER A 657 42.30 -24.59 34.22
C SER A 657 41.70 -25.24 32.98
N ASN A 658 41.05 -26.40 33.13
CA ASN A 658 40.35 -27.10 32.05
C ASN A 658 39.03 -26.40 31.64
N ASP A 659 38.98 -25.07 31.70
CA ASP A 659 37.80 -24.30 31.33
C ASP A 659 38.08 -23.57 30.01
N VAL A 660 37.56 -24.12 28.92
CA VAL A 660 37.75 -23.63 27.55
C VAL A 660 36.82 -22.43 27.33
N GLY A 661 37.23 -21.26 27.82
CA GLY A 661 36.50 -20.00 27.63
C GLY A 661 36.73 -19.42 26.24
N VAL A 662 35.64 -19.06 25.55
CA VAL A 662 35.69 -18.08 24.44
C VAL A 662 35.74 -16.72 25.11
N GLU A 663 36.76 -15.88 24.86
CA GLU A 663 36.71 -14.49 25.30
C GLU A 663 35.54 -13.80 24.59
N LEU A 664 34.61 -13.24 25.38
CA LEU A 664 33.41 -12.56 24.89
C LEU A 664 33.81 -11.21 24.28
N GLU A 665 34.18 -11.19 23.00
CA GLU A 665 34.24 -9.93 22.26
C GLU A 665 32.82 -9.36 22.17
N THR A 666 32.57 -8.25 22.87
CA THR A 666 31.33 -7.50 22.79
C THR A 666 31.36 -6.59 21.57
N CYS A 667 30.20 -6.29 21.00
CA CYS A 667 30.19 -5.32 19.91
C CYS A 667 30.69 -3.95 20.43
N THR A 668 31.48 -3.21 19.65
CA THR A 668 32.03 -1.89 20.03
C THR A 668 31.82 -0.83 18.94
N ASP A 669 31.78 0.44 19.37
CA ASP A 669 31.58 1.61 18.50
C ASP A 669 32.92 2.23 18.01
N GLU A 670 34.08 1.74 18.45
CA GLU A 670 35.40 2.32 18.12
C GLU A 670 35.94 1.83 16.76
N GLU A 671 36.63 2.71 16.02
CA GLU A 671 37.37 2.32 14.81
C GLU A 671 38.71 1.65 15.21
N HIS A 672 39.07 0.58 14.48
CA HIS A 672 40.21 -0.33 14.71
C HIS A 672 41.45 0.28 15.40
N PRO A 673 42.05 -0.41 16.40
CA PRO A 673 43.49 -0.64 16.39
C PRO A 673 43.83 -1.59 15.23
N GLU A 674 44.91 -1.33 14.49
CA GLU A 674 45.41 -2.24 13.46
C GLU A 674 45.53 -3.67 14.01
N ASP A 675 45.02 -4.66 13.26
CA ASP A 675 45.09 -6.09 13.62
C ASP A 675 46.56 -6.43 13.94
N GLY A 676 46.90 -6.55 15.22
CA GLY A 676 48.13 -7.20 15.64
C GLY A 676 48.05 -8.66 15.18
N ASP A 677 49.13 -9.17 14.57
CA ASP A 677 49.28 -10.56 14.11
C ASP A 677 48.69 -11.55 15.14
N ILE A 678 47.43 -11.97 14.96
CA ILE A 678 46.82 -13.05 15.75
C ILE A 678 47.42 -14.35 15.22
N LYS A 679 48.63 -14.65 15.70
CA LYS A 679 49.27 -15.95 15.53
C LYS A 679 48.68 -16.89 16.55
N ASP A 680 47.65 -17.63 16.13
CA ASP A 680 47.45 -19.06 16.44
C ASP A 680 46.02 -19.47 16.08
N ALA A 681 45.77 -19.64 14.78
CA ALA A 681 44.74 -20.55 14.32
C ALA A 681 45.45 -21.83 13.86
N THR A 682 44.98 -23.00 14.32
CA THR A 682 45.31 -24.25 13.64
C THR A 682 45.11 -24.04 12.13
N PRO A 683 46.03 -24.49 11.25
CA PRO A 683 46.11 -24.04 9.86
C PRO A 683 44.87 -24.30 8.98
N ASN A 684 43.82 -24.94 9.51
CA ASN A 684 42.59 -25.31 8.81
C ASN A 684 41.29 -24.71 9.41
N CYS A 685 41.35 -23.86 10.45
CA CYS A 685 40.14 -23.43 11.18
C CYS A 685 39.99 -21.90 11.20
N ASP A 686 39.40 -21.36 10.13
CA ASP A 686 39.14 -19.93 9.98
C ASP A 686 37.92 -19.48 10.84
N PRO A 687 38.13 -18.63 11.86
CA PRO A 687 37.06 -18.14 12.72
C PRO A 687 36.16 -17.08 12.07
N LYS A 688 36.50 -16.58 10.88
CA LYS A 688 35.70 -15.55 10.20
C LYS A 688 34.31 -16.06 9.85
N VAL A 689 33.36 -15.13 9.82
CA VAL A 689 31.98 -15.44 9.46
C VAL A 689 31.86 -15.63 7.94
N SER A 690 31.12 -16.66 7.54
CA SER A 690 30.79 -16.95 6.15
C SER A 690 29.73 -15.98 5.62
N SER A 691 29.64 -15.81 4.30
CA SER A 691 28.57 -15.03 3.67
C SER A 691 27.17 -15.69 3.75
N THR A 692 27.02 -16.76 4.53
CA THR A 692 25.72 -17.42 4.75
C THR A 692 24.80 -16.55 5.59
N ARG A 693 23.52 -16.50 5.20
CA ARG A 693 22.51 -15.75 5.95
C ARG A 693 22.38 -16.27 7.39
N PRO A 694 22.48 -15.40 8.43
CA PRO A 694 22.27 -15.79 9.81
C PRO A 694 20.79 -16.00 10.14
N ILE A 695 20.50 -16.81 11.17
CA ILE A 695 19.13 -17.08 11.62
C ILE A 695 18.90 -16.61 13.06
N PRO A 696 17.70 -16.07 13.40
CA PRO A 696 17.32 -15.80 14.77
C PRO A 696 16.97 -17.13 15.45
N PHE A 697 17.67 -17.49 16.52
CA PHE A 697 17.42 -18.74 17.23
C PHE A 697 16.36 -18.59 18.32
N SER A 698 16.38 -17.46 19.01
CA SER A 698 15.41 -17.03 20.03
C SER A 698 15.26 -15.51 19.95
N THR A 699 14.50 -14.92 20.87
CA THR A 699 14.32 -13.46 20.96
C THR A 699 15.61 -12.71 21.31
N ASP A 700 16.63 -13.42 21.79
CA ASP A 700 17.88 -12.88 22.31
C ASP A 700 19.13 -13.55 21.71
N THR A 701 18.99 -14.43 20.71
CA THR A 701 20.10 -15.24 20.19
C THR A 701 20.11 -15.33 18.66
N VAL A 702 21.30 -15.24 18.07
CA VAL A 702 21.55 -15.34 16.63
C VAL A 702 22.60 -16.41 16.34
N ILE A 703 22.40 -17.17 15.27
CA ILE A 703 23.35 -18.20 14.80
C ILE A 703 23.95 -17.78 13.47
N PHE A 704 25.28 -17.89 13.40
CA PHE A 704 26.10 -17.62 12.21
C PHE A 704 26.86 -18.88 11.78
N GLU A 705 27.13 -19.02 10.49
CA GLU A 705 28.05 -20.03 9.94
C GLU A 705 29.45 -19.40 9.77
N LEU A 706 30.49 -20.10 10.19
CA LEU A 706 31.89 -19.69 10.01
C LEU A 706 32.44 -20.20 8.68
N GLN A 707 33.53 -19.62 8.18
CA GLN A 707 34.15 -20.00 6.92
C GLN A 707 34.70 -21.44 6.93
N ASP A 708 34.99 -21.98 8.10
CA ASP A 708 35.38 -23.38 8.30
C ASP A 708 34.22 -24.36 8.55
N GLY A 709 32.98 -23.89 8.36
CA GLY A 709 31.75 -24.67 8.48
C GLY A 709 31.28 -24.94 9.91
N ARG A 710 31.99 -24.47 10.95
CA ARG A 710 31.44 -24.44 12.31
C ARG A 710 30.32 -23.41 12.42
N LEU A 711 29.51 -23.49 13.48
CA LEU A 711 28.51 -22.49 13.77
C LEU A 711 28.94 -21.65 14.98
N ALA A 712 28.49 -20.40 15.05
CA ALA A 712 28.73 -19.52 16.16
C ALA A 712 27.43 -18.91 16.66
N GLU A 713 27.28 -18.89 17.98
CA GLU A 713 26.13 -18.33 18.66
C GLU A 713 26.50 -16.99 19.28
N MET A 714 25.69 -15.98 19.02
CA MET A 714 25.78 -14.67 19.63
C MET A 714 24.52 -14.39 20.42
N LYS A 715 24.66 -13.87 21.65
CA LYS A 715 23.56 -13.69 22.58
C LYS A 715 23.49 -12.24 23.07
N HIS A 716 22.28 -11.75 23.29
CA HIS A 716 22.01 -10.48 23.95
C HIS A 716 22.15 -10.65 25.46
N THR A 717 23.09 -9.91 26.05
CA THR A 717 23.42 -9.95 27.47
C THR A 717 22.53 -9.01 28.29
N GLU A 718 22.49 -9.20 29.61
CA GLU A 718 21.70 -8.37 30.54
C GLU A 718 22.13 -6.89 30.52
N GLU A 719 23.37 -6.59 30.10
CA GLU A 719 23.90 -5.24 29.95
C GLU A 719 23.48 -4.55 28.62
N SER A 720 22.49 -5.10 27.91
CA SER A 720 22.03 -4.60 26.60
C SER A 720 23.12 -4.61 25.52
N GLN A 721 24.03 -5.58 25.59
CA GLN A 721 25.11 -5.76 24.61
C GLN A 721 25.04 -7.14 23.96
N TRP A 722 25.33 -7.20 22.67
CA TRP A 722 25.52 -8.46 21.96
C TRP A 722 26.96 -8.94 22.10
N ALA A 723 27.13 -10.21 22.42
CA ALA A 723 28.43 -10.85 22.60
C ALA A 723 28.43 -12.29 22.07
N TRP A 724 29.58 -12.73 21.57
CA TRP A 724 29.78 -14.12 21.17
C TRP A 724 29.67 -15.03 22.40
N SER A 725 28.79 -16.03 22.32
CA SER A 725 28.47 -16.95 23.42
C SER A 725 29.29 -18.24 23.31
N ARG A 726 29.26 -18.89 22.14
CA ARG A 726 29.96 -20.17 21.92
C ARG A 726 30.13 -20.49 20.44
N ILE A 727 31.10 -21.37 20.16
CA ILE A 727 31.26 -22.03 18.85
C ILE A 727 30.68 -23.44 18.96
N ILE A 728 29.77 -23.78 18.06
CA ILE A 728 29.09 -25.07 17.97
C ILE A 728 29.76 -25.91 16.88
N GLY A 729 30.16 -27.13 17.23
CA GLY A 729 30.70 -28.09 16.28
C GLY A 729 29.66 -28.58 15.29
N ASN A 730 30.03 -28.57 14.01
CA ASN A 730 29.28 -29.17 12.93
C ASN A 730 29.80 -30.61 12.68
N PRO A 731 28.93 -31.63 12.49
CA PRO A 731 29.33 -33.01 12.16
C PRO A 731 30.24 -33.19 10.94
N THR A 732 30.34 -32.17 10.08
CA THR A 732 31.20 -32.18 8.89
C THR A 732 32.46 -31.33 9.00
N SER A 733 32.61 -30.55 10.08
CA SER A 733 33.81 -29.72 10.28
C SER A 733 34.96 -30.53 10.85
N GLN A 734 36.16 -30.34 10.30
CA GLN A 734 37.39 -30.99 10.77
C GLN A 734 38.00 -30.27 11.98
N CYS A 735 37.44 -29.13 12.38
CA CYS A 735 38.00 -28.22 13.38
C CYS A 735 37.63 -28.55 14.83
N ILE A 736 36.81 -29.58 15.06
CA ILE A 736 36.48 -30.06 16.41
C ILE A 736 36.68 -31.57 16.44
N THR A 737 37.88 -32.00 16.83
CA THR A 737 38.29 -33.41 16.93
C THR A 737 37.94 -34.07 18.26
N SER A 738 37.39 -33.35 19.25
CA SER A 738 37.31 -33.84 20.63
C SER A 738 35.98 -34.47 21.08
N TYR A 739 34.90 -34.47 20.28
CA TYR A 739 33.61 -35.04 20.71
C TYR A 739 33.24 -36.40 20.10
N TRP A 740 33.98 -36.89 19.09
CA TRP A 740 33.60 -38.08 18.33
C TRP A 740 34.16 -39.41 18.86
N THR A 741 34.93 -39.41 19.95
CA THR A 741 35.64 -40.61 20.46
C THR A 741 35.01 -41.30 21.68
N ALA A 742 33.74 -41.08 22.01
CA ALA A 742 33.16 -41.72 23.20
C ALA A 742 31.74 -42.29 23.03
N VAL A 743 31.48 -43.10 22.00
CA VAL A 743 30.50 -44.22 22.11
C VAL A 743 30.90 -45.36 21.18
N THR A 744 31.96 -46.09 21.55
CA THR A 744 32.09 -47.51 21.19
C THR A 744 32.59 -48.26 22.42
N SER A 745 31.64 -48.83 23.17
CA SER A 745 31.83 -49.97 24.05
C SER A 745 30.49 -50.62 24.30
#